data_AF-A0AAV2IFK6-F1
#
_entry.id   AF-A0AAV2IFK6-F1
#
_cell.length_a   1.000
_cell.length_b   1.000
_cell.length_c   1.000
_cell.angle_alpha   90.00
_cell.angle_beta   90.00
_cell.angle_gamma   90.00
#
_symmetry.space_group_name_H-M   'P 1'
#
loop_
_entity.id
_entity.type
_entity.pdbx_description
1 polymer ?
#
loop_
_entity_poly.entity_id
_entity_poly.type
_entity_poly.pdbx_seq_one_letter_code
_entity_poly.pdbx_strand_id
1 'polypeptide(L)'
;MSGTRQLLVCLFVSICAVYLVSPTPYEWMVRDRWDIINDMFSNVSAQNCRSKDKDQLMLPIDTIAAAPRYNQLLSSKTFSNRTNLLHVHNMALNRAFFYSLIYQRLNNTWDFATQPGLMYIYMSATADISASAGFINGSGLFFDNNCSYPNWYTTLPFNTTLNLFGPKAWREDDYNEPTNYLREPTNSTIDIWDLAAGNARNYTDKRYKGNPWVEFWLPDLKADTDSTRKFTYSVAIKYSNTTGKFTTDAFEEFKFFGPQQPGSEDPDTMLPVRITRPYFDCGQSNRWIVTASSPVVEFMPRYSNFTHLRRPRFTAVSTIDMEFERIDMNQCPIMQGNPAPNAFAGTARCRSTTSCEPLMGYGFRRGGYQCVCNPGYYYPWWHDGPFMGIELEQATRAEWEVSFDCLLVADRQVIPNVMPTFVRKRRSVANMKSLFLKEAIPEDQSPRLTRSLKKTLIPTLQALREELQRKKREESSANPKVTIKKRHVAKAKVEPSRAHRRSKREATDEQAVNRMMKILQRYQEITPATCGDRKAYELLLPGDAAYGMNKQFEAQGRTALRLAHFLSNFLQNVDEYEEFGNLKGDRRLNETQIYAEVIANVMADWKIVGAGVFFDRYKFRMSPPINNTDPRFVNGITREFFGPFAWRVRATGVGSVGGADYFKAMDFAGLPKYYTDESWFRSMKARWATNFVGLKKFTAKPMIRSNYPGDSLVRFEYYPYTYRAAQYEDGEWLRPQFKCDQMVDSWVVTYLAPFFGKDDIKQNIEFKGVVTVDVSLSELSLDQCPGDFHTPNAFKNTARCDFESQFCVPWEGRRYSTGYYKCECRQGFEYTFNDLNWYFDGQTMEQEYKKMMQGIPDRFETLKCRKAGAAAITSSLVLVVFITLLNLML
;
A
#
# COMPACT_ATOMS: atom_id res chain seq x y z
N MET A 1 12.34 -75.75 31.33
CA MET A 1 11.55 -74.56 31.76
C MET A 1 12.26 -73.21 31.54
N SER A 2 13.30 -73.09 30.69
CA SER A 2 13.99 -71.80 30.46
C SER A 2 13.60 -71.09 29.15
N GLY A 3 13.16 -71.80 28.11
CA GLY A 3 12.81 -71.20 26.81
C GLY A 3 11.49 -70.42 26.79
N THR A 4 10.48 -70.85 27.54
CA THR A 4 9.16 -70.18 27.58
C THR A 4 9.17 -68.87 28.38
N ARG A 5 10.06 -68.73 29.38
CA ARG A 5 10.24 -67.48 30.14
C ARG A 5 10.93 -66.41 29.31
N GLN A 6 11.91 -66.74 28.48
CA GLN A 6 12.56 -65.76 27.61
C GLN A 6 11.62 -65.23 26.53
N LEU A 7 10.77 -66.09 25.96
CA LEU A 7 9.79 -65.68 24.96
C LEU A 7 8.73 -64.76 25.55
N LEU A 8 8.21 -65.05 26.75
CA LEU A 8 7.27 -64.17 27.47
C LEU A 8 7.90 -62.84 27.88
N VAL A 9 9.17 -62.82 28.31
CA VAL A 9 9.87 -61.57 28.64
C VAL A 9 10.13 -60.73 27.40
N CYS A 10 10.54 -61.32 26.27
CA CYS A 10 10.69 -60.59 25.02
C CYS A 10 9.35 -60.06 24.49
N LEU A 11 8.26 -60.80 24.65
CA LEU A 11 6.90 -60.35 24.29
C LEU A 11 6.41 -59.24 25.23
N PHE A 12 6.73 -59.32 26.52
CA PHE A 12 6.39 -58.26 27.48
C PHE A 12 7.21 -57.00 27.25
N VAL A 13 8.50 -57.13 26.91
CA VAL A 13 9.38 -56.00 26.56
C VAL A 13 8.97 -55.39 25.22
N SER A 14 8.54 -56.16 24.22
CA SER A 14 8.04 -55.62 22.96
C SER A 14 6.66 -54.96 23.13
N ILE A 15 5.76 -55.52 23.94
CA ILE A 15 4.50 -54.87 24.30
C ILE A 15 4.76 -53.59 25.09
N CYS A 16 5.66 -53.59 26.08
CA CYS A 16 6.05 -52.37 26.80
C CYS A 16 6.75 -51.34 25.90
N ALA A 17 7.53 -51.75 24.91
CA ALA A 17 8.13 -50.85 23.93
C ALA A 17 7.09 -50.23 22.98
N VAL A 18 6.01 -50.97 22.64
CA VAL A 18 4.87 -50.46 21.87
C VAL A 18 3.97 -49.54 22.72
N TYR A 19 3.90 -49.74 24.04
CA TYR A 19 3.19 -48.85 24.97
C TYR A 19 4.02 -47.65 25.45
N LEU A 20 5.34 -47.67 25.29
CA LEU A 20 6.25 -46.54 25.55
C LEU A 20 6.53 -45.73 24.28
N VAL A 21 5.54 -45.62 23.39
CA VAL A 21 5.54 -44.51 22.43
C VAL A 21 5.28 -43.26 23.26
N SER A 22 6.35 -42.52 23.57
CA SER A 22 6.24 -41.20 24.20
C SER A 22 5.20 -40.38 23.44
N PRO A 23 4.23 -39.74 24.12
CA PRO A 23 3.28 -38.86 23.45
C PRO A 23 4.09 -37.86 22.64
N THR A 24 3.84 -37.82 21.33
CA THR A 24 4.52 -36.87 20.46
C THR A 24 4.31 -35.47 21.03
N PRO A 25 5.34 -34.61 21.11
CA PRO A 25 5.26 -33.31 21.78
C PRO A 25 4.17 -32.36 21.23
N TYR A 26 3.59 -32.71 20.07
CA TYR A 26 2.56 -31.99 19.34
C TYR A 26 1.15 -32.59 19.47
N GLU A 27 0.90 -33.57 20.35
CA GLU A 27 -0.42 -34.20 20.50
C GLU A 27 -1.53 -33.22 20.92
N TRP A 28 -1.15 -32.12 21.59
CA TRP A 28 -2.08 -31.05 21.97
C TRP A 28 -2.61 -30.22 20.79
N MET A 29 -1.96 -30.34 19.63
CA MET A 29 -2.32 -29.64 18.40
C MET A 29 -3.48 -30.36 17.72
N VAL A 30 -4.72 -30.03 18.11
CA VAL A 30 -5.93 -30.62 17.51
C VAL A 30 -6.12 -30.09 16.09
N ARG A 31 -6.60 -30.98 15.21
CA ARG A 31 -6.94 -30.64 13.82
C ARG A 31 -7.96 -29.50 13.77
N ASP A 32 -7.59 -28.40 13.13
CA ASP A 32 -8.39 -27.19 13.03
C ASP A 32 -8.88 -26.91 11.59
N ARG A 33 -9.57 -25.77 11.40
CA ARG A 33 -10.04 -25.38 10.07
C ARG A 33 -8.90 -25.07 9.09
N TRP A 34 -7.74 -24.63 9.59
CA TRP A 34 -6.58 -24.40 8.75
C TRP A 34 -6.05 -25.72 8.20
N ASP A 35 -5.94 -26.77 9.03
CA ASP A 35 -5.51 -28.09 8.59
C ASP A 35 -6.43 -28.65 7.49
N ILE A 36 -7.76 -28.51 7.65
CA ILE A 36 -8.75 -28.95 6.65
C ILE A 36 -8.53 -28.25 5.30
N ILE A 37 -8.27 -26.95 5.30
CA ILE A 37 -8.06 -26.16 4.08
C ILE A 37 -6.68 -26.44 3.48
N ASN A 38 -5.65 -26.59 4.32
CA ASN A 38 -4.29 -26.92 3.89
C ASN A 38 -4.22 -28.32 3.26
N ASP A 39 -4.99 -29.28 3.77
CA ASP A 39 -5.16 -30.60 3.16
C ASP A 39 -5.81 -30.51 1.77
N MET A 40 -6.87 -29.69 1.62
CA MET A 40 -7.46 -29.43 0.30
C MET A 40 -6.47 -28.77 -0.66
N PHE A 41 -5.73 -27.78 -0.17
CA PHE A 41 -4.74 -27.01 -0.92
C PHE A 41 -3.60 -27.90 -1.43
N SER A 42 -3.02 -28.72 -0.57
CA SER A 42 -1.86 -29.59 -0.86
C SER A 42 -2.20 -30.84 -1.67
N ASN A 43 -3.44 -31.33 -1.61
CA ASN A 43 -3.90 -32.50 -2.36
C ASN A 43 -4.00 -32.24 -3.88
N VAL A 44 -4.02 -30.98 -4.30
CA VAL A 44 -4.11 -30.57 -5.71
C VAL A 44 -2.75 -30.14 -6.21
N SER A 45 -2.27 -30.82 -7.26
CA SER A 45 -1.06 -30.45 -8.00
C SER A 45 -1.35 -30.32 -9.50
N ALA A 46 -0.41 -29.71 -10.23
CA ALA A 46 -0.49 -29.57 -11.69
C ALA A 46 -0.69 -30.91 -12.43
N GLN A 47 -0.17 -32.02 -11.89
CA GLN A 47 -0.30 -33.34 -12.50
C GLN A 47 -1.66 -33.99 -12.21
N ASN A 48 -2.21 -33.75 -11.01
CA ASN A 48 -3.44 -34.40 -10.54
C ASN A 48 -4.71 -33.63 -10.94
N CYS A 49 -4.61 -32.33 -11.19
CA CYS A 49 -5.77 -31.45 -11.36
C CYS A 49 -6.75 -31.87 -12.47
N ARG A 50 -6.27 -32.54 -13.53
CA ARG A 50 -7.13 -33.01 -14.62
C ARG A 50 -8.10 -34.10 -14.18
N SER A 51 -7.69 -34.97 -13.27
CA SER A 51 -8.46 -36.11 -12.78
C SER A 51 -9.44 -35.76 -11.66
N LYS A 52 -9.16 -34.68 -10.91
CA LYS A 52 -9.98 -34.21 -9.79
C LYS A 52 -11.28 -33.57 -10.28
N ASP A 53 -12.34 -33.66 -9.48
CA ASP A 53 -13.61 -33.00 -9.79
C ASP A 53 -13.55 -31.48 -9.53
N LYS A 54 -14.46 -30.70 -10.13
CA LYS A 54 -14.48 -29.22 -10.05
C LYS A 54 -14.54 -28.73 -8.61
N ASP A 55 -15.35 -29.36 -7.76
CA ASP A 55 -15.48 -28.95 -6.36
C ASP A 55 -14.22 -29.21 -5.53
N GLN A 56 -13.42 -30.21 -5.90
CA GLN A 56 -12.12 -30.48 -5.26
C GLN A 56 -11.03 -29.49 -5.68
N LEU A 57 -11.26 -28.72 -6.75
CA LEU A 57 -10.35 -27.69 -7.24
C LEU A 57 -10.73 -26.29 -6.74
N MET A 58 -11.67 -26.19 -5.79
CA MET A 58 -12.16 -24.92 -5.26
C MET A 58 -12.12 -24.94 -3.74
N LEU A 59 -11.60 -23.87 -3.15
CA LEU A 59 -11.65 -23.67 -1.70
C LEU A 59 -12.96 -22.99 -1.28
N PRO A 60 -13.36 -23.09 -0.01
CA PRO A 60 -14.49 -22.34 0.53
C PRO A 60 -14.31 -20.83 0.33
N ILE A 61 -15.40 -20.10 0.05
CA ILE A 61 -15.34 -18.64 -0.14
C ILE A 61 -14.86 -17.90 1.11
N ASP A 62 -15.16 -18.45 2.29
CA ASP A 62 -14.82 -17.91 3.60
C ASP A 62 -13.30 -17.90 3.87
N THR A 63 -12.50 -18.55 3.03
CA THR A 63 -11.02 -18.51 3.13
C THR A 63 -10.46 -17.11 2.88
N ILE A 64 -11.17 -16.28 2.10
CA ILE A 64 -10.78 -14.89 1.85
C ILE A 64 -11.45 -14.01 2.90
N ALA A 65 -10.73 -13.71 3.98
CA ALA A 65 -11.23 -12.79 5.00
C ALA A 65 -11.27 -11.34 4.48
N ALA A 66 -12.39 -10.65 4.73
CA ALA A 66 -12.60 -9.21 4.45
C ALA A 66 -12.30 -8.80 2.99
N ALA A 67 -12.90 -9.50 2.02
CA ALA A 67 -12.82 -9.13 0.60
C ALA A 67 -13.37 -7.70 0.34
N PRO A 68 -12.69 -6.84 -0.45
CA PRO A 68 -13.13 -5.49 -0.72
C PRO A 68 -14.43 -5.51 -1.50
N ARG A 69 -15.45 -4.86 -0.95
CA ARG A 69 -16.73 -4.61 -1.60
C ARG A 69 -16.81 -3.13 -1.95
N TYR A 70 -17.13 -2.80 -3.19
CA TYR A 70 -17.14 -1.42 -3.68
C TYR A 70 -17.95 -0.49 -2.76
N ASN A 71 -19.14 -0.93 -2.34
CA ASN A 71 -20.10 -0.15 -1.52
C ASN A 71 -19.53 0.21 -0.14
N GLN A 72 -18.59 -0.60 0.35
CA GLN A 72 -17.97 -0.43 1.64
C GLN A 72 -16.60 0.26 1.52
N LEU A 73 -16.07 0.58 0.34
CA LEU A 73 -14.71 1.11 0.22
C LEU A 73 -14.52 2.48 0.88
N LEU A 74 -15.57 3.31 0.90
CA LEU A 74 -15.52 4.63 1.53
C LEU A 74 -15.79 4.60 3.05
N SER A 75 -16.51 3.58 3.53
CA SER A 75 -16.94 3.47 4.93
C SER A 75 -16.12 2.46 5.74
N SER A 76 -15.63 1.40 5.09
CA SER A 76 -14.78 0.39 5.70
C SER A 76 -13.33 0.85 5.74
N LYS A 77 -12.66 0.55 6.86
CA LYS A 77 -11.23 0.73 6.97
C LYS A 77 -10.54 -0.34 6.12
N THR A 78 -9.88 0.07 5.05
CA THR A 78 -9.01 -0.84 4.28
C THR A 78 -7.76 -1.12 5.12
N PHE A 79 -7.67 -2.33 5.66
CA PHE A 79 -6.47 -2.78 6.35
C PHE A 79 -5.31 -2.95 5.37
N SER A 80 -4.08 -2.73 5.83
CA SER A 80 -2.87 -2.79 4.98
C SER A 80 -2.65 -4.19 4.40
N ASN A 81 -3.11 -5.25 5.07
CA ASN A 81 -3.11 -6.64 4.57
C ASN A 81 -4.04 -6.89 3.36
N ARG A 82 -4.81 -5.89 2.92
CA ARG A 82 -5.78 -6.01 1.81
C ARG A 82 -5.60 -4.97 0.71
N THR A 83 -4.53 -4.18 0.74
CA THR A 83 -4.21 -3.21 -0.31
C THR A 83 -4.00 -3.87 -1.68
N ASN A 84 -3.36 -5.05 -1.71
CA ASN A 84 -3.14 -5.81 -2.94
C ASN A 84 -4.45 -6.33 -3.54
N LEU A 85 -5.35 -6.85 -2.69
CA LEU A 85 -6.66 -7.34 -3.12
C LEU A 85 -7.55 -6.19 -3.63
N LEU A 86 -7.44 -5.00 -3.01
CA LEU A 86 -8.08 -3.79 -3.49
C LEU A 86 -7.52 -3.32 -4.83
N HIS A 87 -6.20 -3.42 -5.03
CA HIS A 87 -5.60 -3.07 -6.30
C HIS A 87 -6.06 -4.01 -7.43
N VAL A 88 -6.16 -5.31 -7.17
CA VAL A 88 -6.71 -6.31 -8.10
C VAL A 88 -8.16 -5.98 -8.46
N HIS A 89 -8.98 -5.60 -7.47
CA HIS A 89 -10.35 -5.12 -7.68
C HIS A 89 -10.40 -3.89 -8.60
N ASN A 90 -9.58 -2.86 -8.30
CA ASN A 90 -9.53 -1.63 -9.08
C ASN A 90 -9.03 -1.89 -10.51
N MET A 91 -8.06 -2.79 -10.70
CA MET A 91 -7.56 -3.15 -12.04
C MET A 91 -8.62 -3.84 -12.89
N ALA A 92 -9.39 -4.78 -12.34
CA ALA A 92 -10.49 -5.43 -13.07
C ALA A 92 -11.55 -4.40 -13.52
N LEU A 93 -11.89 -3.46 -12.63
CA LEU A 93 -12.81 -2.38 -12.92
C LEU A 93 -12.28 -1.42 -13.99
N ASN A 94 -10.99 -1.08 -13.93
CA ASN A 94 -10.30 -0.24 -14.91
C ASN A 94 -10.43 -0.81 -16.33
N ARG A 95 -10.17 -2.10 -16.49
CA ARG A 95 -10.29 -2.78 -17.79
C ARG A 95 -11.73 -2.85 -18.27
N ALA A 96 -12.67 -3.13 -17.37
CA ALA A 96 -14.09 -3.09 -17.72
C ALA A 96 -14.54 -1.72 -18.22
N PHE A 97 -14.12 -0.63 -17.56
CA PHE A 97 -14.42 0.73 -18.01
C PHE A 97 -13.79 1.07 -19.35
N PHE A 98 -12.52 0.73 -19.55
CA PHE A 98 -11.82 0.98 -20.81
C PHE A 98 -12.55 0.31 -22.00
N TYR A 99 -12.81 -0.99 -21.91
CA TYR A 99 -13.45 -1.73 -23.01
C TYR A 99 -14.91 -1.29 -23.24
N SER A 100 -15.65 -0.99 -22.17
CA SER A 100 -17.03 -0.49 -22.30
C SER A 100 -17.08 0.87 -22.98
N LEU A 101 -16.15 1.77 -22.65
CA LEU A 101 -16.03 3.10 -23.26
C LEU A 101 -15.62 3.02 -24.72
N ILE A 102 -14.54 2.28 -25.04
CA ILE A 102 -13.95 2.27 -26.39
C ILE A 102 -14.88 1.63 -27.43
N TYR A 103 -15.54 0.51 -27.10
CA TYR A 103 -16.44 -0.16 -28.04
C TYR A 103 -17.74 0.61 -28.29
N GLN A 104 -18.21 1.38 -27.30
CA GLN A 104 -19.38 2.24 -27.50
C GLN A 104 -19.04 3.55 -28.20
N ARG A 105 -17.83 4.10 -27.97
CA ARG A 105 -17.34 5.33 -28.63
C ARG A 105 -17.03 5.09 -30.10
N LEU A 106 -16.38 3.98 -30.43
CA LEU A 106 -15.99 3.60 -31.79
C LEU A 106 -17.02 2.67 -32.42
N ASN A 107 -18.29 3.07 -32.47
CA ASN A 107 -19.38 2.18 -32.90
C ASN A 107 -19.78 2.32 -34.39
N ASN A 108 -19.12 3.19 -35.16
CA ASN A 108 -19.43 3.38 -36.57
C ASN A 108 -18.70 2.38 -37.47
N THR A 109 -19.20 2.21 -38.70
CA THR A 109 -18.61 1.28 -39.69
C THR A 109 -17.17 1.62 -40.05
N TRP A 110 -16.85 2.90 -40.17
CA TRP A 110 -15.51 3.41 -40.48
C TRP A 110 -14.53 3.29 -39.29
N ASP A 111 -15.04 3.21 -38.07
CA ASP A 111 -14.23 3.05 -36.85
C ASP A 111 -13.73 1.62 -36.64
N PHE A 112 -14.30 0.62 -37.31
CA PHE A 112 -13.99 -0.81 -37.12
C PHE A 112 -12.49 -1.12 -37.14
N ALA A 113 -11.77 -0.55 -38.10
CA ALA A 113 -10.33 -0.78 -38.23
C ALA A 113 -9.47 0.01 -37.21
N THR A 114 -10.07 0.94 -36.45
CA THR A 114 -9.38 1.73 -35.40
C THR A 114 -9.66 1.23 -33.99
N GLN A 115 -10.55 0.24 -33.84
CA GLN A 115 -10.80 -0.42 -32.57
C GLN A 115 -9.57 -1.18 -32.06
N PRO A 116 -9.49 -1.46 -30.74
CA PRO A 116 -8.46 -2.33 -30.19
C PRO A 116 -8.41 -3.65 -30.95
N GLY A 117 -7.29 -3.93 -31.60
CA GLY A 117 -7.09 -5.18 -32.32
C GLY A 117 -6.47 -6.26 -31.44
N LEU A 118 -5.98 -7.33 -32.08
CA LEU A 118 -5.50 -8.50 -31.36
C LEU A 118 -4.28 -8.16 -30.48
N MET A 119 -3.35 -7.39 -31.02
CA MET A 119 -2.12 -7.04 -30.30
C MET A 119 -2.37 -6.08 -29.15
N TYR A 120 -3.29 -5.13 -29.32
CA TYR A 120 -3.73 -4.25 -28.24
C TYR A 120 -4.19 -5.08 -27.05
N ILE A 121 -5.08 -6.05 -27.27
CA ILE A 121 -5.66 -6.86 -26.18
C ILE A 121 -4.58 -7.69 -25.49
N TYR A 122 -3.72 -8.37 -26.27
CA TYR A 122 -2.62 -9.19 -25.74
C TYR A 122 -1.61 -8.34 -24.95
N MET A 123 -1.18 -7.21 -25.51
CA MET A 123 -0.20 -6.34 -24.85
C MET A 123 -0.80 -5.64 -23.63
N SER A 124 -2.08 -5.29 -23.64
CA SER A 124 -2.78 -4.75 -22.46
C SER A 124 -2.79 -5.76 -21.31
N ALA A 125 -3.11 -7.03 -21.60
CA ALA A 125 -3.06 -8.11 -20.60
C ALA A 125 -1.64 -8.35 -20.05
N THR A 126 -0.60 -8.26 -20.89
CA THR A 126 0.80 -8.36 -20.41
C THR A 126 1.22 -7.18 -19.55
N ALA A 127 0.69 -5.98 -19.83
CA ALA A 127 1.02 -4.77 -19.10
C ALA A 127 0.46 -4.83 -17.67
N ASP A 128 -0.72 -5.40 -17.49
CA ASP A 128 -1.34 -5.63 -16.17
C ASP A 128 -0.44 -6.48 -15.27
N ILE A 129 0.21 -7.51 -15.82
CA ILE A 129 1.07 -8.44 -15.08
C ILE A 129 2.48 -7.87 -14.88
N SER A 130 3.06 -7.25 -15.91
CA SER A 130 4.45 -6.76 -15.88
C SER A 130 4.64 -5.56 -14.94
N ALA A 131 3.68 -4.64 -14.87
CA ALA A 131 3.75 -3.49 -13.95
C ALA A 131 3.49 -3.88 -12.48
N SER A 132 2.79 -4.99 -12.28
CA SER A 132 2.37 -5.49 -10.97
C SER A 132 3.19 -6.71 -10.55
N ALA A 133 4.51 -6.61 -10.73
CA ALA A 133 5.46 -7.61 -10.26
C ALA A 133 5.27 -7.85 -8.75
N GLY A 134 4.86 -9.07 -8.39
CA GLY A 134 4.73 -9.49 -7.00
C GLY A 134 3.30 -9.71 -6.47
N PHE A 135 2.23 -9.37 -7.19
CA PHE A 135 0.87 -9.67 -6.70
C PHE A 135 -0.14 -10.02 -7.79
N ILE A 136 -0.18 -9.32 -8.93
CA ILE A 136 -0.99 -9.77 -10.08
C ILE A 136 -0.20 -10.85 -10.81
N ASN A 137 -0.81 -12.02 -10.96
CA ASN A 137 -0.24 -13.17 -11.67
C ASN A 137 -0.92 -13.43 -13.01
N GLY A 138 -2.17 -13.00 -13.20
CA GLY A 138 -2.89 -13.18 -14.47
C GLY A 138 -3.82 -12.02 -14.80
N SER A 139 -4.07 -11.82 -16.09
CA SER A 139 -5.04 -10.88 -16.62
C SER A 139 -5.71 -11.49 -17.84
N GLY A 140 -7.02 -11.30 -17.99
CA GLY A 140 -7.78 -11.88 -19.07
C GLY A 140 -8.98 -11.03 -19.49
N LEU A 141 -9.40 -11.22 -20.74
CA LEU A 141 -10.61 -10.66 -21.30
C LEU A 141 -11.37 -11.78 -22.01
N PHE A 142 -12.59 -12.06 -21.55
CA PHE A 142 -13.36 -13.20 -22.01
C PHE A 142 -14.68 -12.75 -22.62
N PHE A 143 -14.87 -12.98 -23.91
CA PHE A 143 -16.11 -12.62 -24.60
C PHE A 143 -17.17 -13.73 -24.47
N ASP A 144 -18.44 -13.35 -24.47
CA ASP A 144 -19.56 -14.29 -24.59
C ASP A 144 -19.67 -14.84 -26.02
N ASN A 145 -20.49 -15.87 -26.19
CA ASN A 145 -20.71 -16.51 -27.48
C ASN A 145 -21.21 -15.50 -28.52
N ASN A 146 -20.57 -15.48 -29.69
CA ASN A 146 -20.91 -14.57 -30.81
C ASN A 146 -20.89 -13.08 -30.43
N CYS A 147 -20.06 -12.65 -29.47
CA CYS A 147 -20.03 -11.25 -29.01
C CYS A 147 -18.74 -10.48 -29.34
N SER A 148 -17.75 -11.12 -29.99
CA SER A 148 -16.49 -10.44 -30.37
C SER A 148 -16.44 -10.16 -31.87
N TYR A 149 -16.22 -8.90 -32.23
CA TYR A 149 -16.03 -8.46 -33.61
C TYR A 149 -14.53 -8.39 -33.94
N PRO A 150 -14.00 -9.30 -34.76
CA PRO A 150 -12.57 -9.33 -35.03
C PRO A 150 -12.21 -8.35 -36.16
N ASN A 151 -11.54 -7.25 -35.83
CA ASN A 151 -11.05 -6.29 -36.82
C ASN A 151 -9.65 -6.62 -37.39
N TRP A 152 -9.03 -7.69 -36.87
CA TRP A 152 -7.69 -8.15 -37.26
C TRP A 152 -7.71 -9.29 -38.29
N TYR A 153 -8.86 -9.77 -38.76
CA TYR A 153 -8.90 -10.76 -39.85
C TYR A 153 -9.13 -10.06 -41.19
N THR A 154 -8.33 -10.43 -42.20
CA THR A 154 -8.45 -9.88 -43.56
C THR A 154 -9.52 -10.62 -44.39
N THR A 155 -9.78 -11.89 -44.07
CA THR A 155 -10.68 -12.78 -44.83
C THR A 155 -12.13 -12.79 -44.34
N LEU A 156 -12.39 -12.26 -43.14
CA LEU A 156 -13.73 -12.26 -42.56
C LEU A 156 -14.56 -11.06 -43.03
N PRO A 157 -15.86 -11.26 -43.36
CA PRO A 157 -16.72 -10.16 -43.72
C PRO A 157 -16.99 -9.24 -42.51
N PHE A 158 -17.12 -7.95 -42.80
CA PHE A 158 -17.56 -6.94 -41.85
C PHE A 158 -18.89 -7.38 -41.18
N ASN A 159 -19.01 -7.18 -39.87
CA ASN A 159 -20.17 -7.56 -39.03
C ASN A 159 -20.33 -9.06 -38.73
N THR A 160 -19.32 -9.89 -39.00
CA THR A 160 -19.25 -11.25 -38.46
C THR A 160 -18.61 -11.27 -37.07
N THR A 161 -19.05 -12.17 -36.21
CA THR A 161 -18.60 -12.27 -34.81
C THR A 161 -17.96 -13.63 -34.55
N LEU A 162 -16.85 -13.70 -33.83
CA LEU A 162 -16.25 -14.99 -33.46
C LEU A 162 -17.19 -15.77 -32.55
N ASN A 163 -17.24 -17.09 -32.73
CA ASN A 163 -18.01 -17.98 -31.85
C ASN A 163 -17.62 -17.78 -30.38
N LEU A 164 -16.32 -17.80 -30.09
CA LEU A 164 -15.76 -17.59 -28.75
C LEU A 164 -14.35 -16.98 -28.89
N PHE A 165 -13.99 -16.09 -27.97
CA PHE A 165 -12.68 -15.44 -27.95
C PHE A 165 -12.33 -15.01 -26.52
N GLY A 166 -11.20 -15.50 -25.98
CA GLY A 166 -10.86 -15.28 -24.59
C GLY A 166 -9.36 -15.30 -24.32
N PRO A 167 -8.63 -14.23 -24.67
CA PRO A 167 -7.22 -14.12 -24.33
C PRO A 167 -7.01 -14.00 -22.82
N LYS A 168 -6.14 -14.85 -22.29
CA LYS A 168 -5.63 -14.78 -20.91
C LYS A 168 -4.12 -14.80 -20.91
N ALA A 169 -3.54 -13.89 -20.16
CA ALA A 169 -2.12 -13.82 -19.85
C ALA A 169 -1.87 -14.27 -18.41
N TRP A 170 -0.74 -14.95 -18.16
CA TRP A 170 -0.26 -15.25 -16.81
C TRP A 170 1.27 -15.25 -16.75
N ARG A 171 1.81 -15.06 -15.55
CA ARG A 171 3.25 -15.14 -15.29
C ARG A 171 3.69 -16.61 -15.27
N GLU A 172 4.70 -16.92 -16.06
CA GLU A 172 5.31 -18.26 -16.15
C GLU A 172 6.70 -18.22 -15.50
N ASP A 173 7.12 -19.31 -14.86
CA ASP A 173 8.47 -19.40 -14.29
C ASP A 173 9.50 -19.81 -15.35
N ASP A 174 10.52 -18.99 -15.57
CA ASP A 174 11.52 -19.15 -16.62
C ASP A 174 12.81 -19.85 -16.17
N TYR A 175 12.80 -20.51 -15.01
CA TYR A 175 13.99 -21.18 -14.46
C TYR A 175 14.54 -22.30 -15.39
N ASN A 176 13.66 -22.90 -16.20
CA ASN A 176 14.02 -23.94 -17.18
C ASN A 176 14.23 -23.39 -18.60
N GLU A 177 14.16 -22.08 -18.82
CA GLU A 177 14.40 -21.53 -20.14
C GLU A 177 15.88 -21.47 -20.48
N PRO A 178 16.28 -21.82 -21.73
CA PRO A 178 17.68 -21.77 -22.15
C PRO A 178 18.25 -20.33 -22.17
N THR A 179 17.38 -19.32 -22.24
CA THR A 179 17.72 -17.89 -22.16
C THR A 179 18.09 -17.46 -20.74
N ASN A 180 17.64 -18.20 -19.73
CA ASN A 180 17.90 -17.93 -18.32
C ASN A 180 19.10 -18.75 -17.83
N TYR A 181 20.29 -18.17 -17.99
CA TYR A 181 21.54 -18.84 -17.60
C TYR A 181 21.67 -19.05 -16.08
N LEU A 182 21.03 -18.21 -15.26
CA LEU A 182 21.04 -18.33 -13.80
C LEU A 182 20.13 -19.47 -13.30
N ARG A 183 19.16 -19.89 -14.11
CA ARG A 183 18.12 -20.87 -13.73
C ARG A 183 17.37 -20.48 -12.46
N GLU A 184 17.21 -19.18 -12.24
CA GLU A 184 16.45 -18.59 -11.15
C GLU A 184 15.19 -17.91 -11.70
N PRO A 185 14.03 -17.98 -11.03
CA PRO A 185 12.80 -17.37 -11.53
C PRO A 185 12.92 -15.84 -11.59
N THR A 186 12.85 -15.25 -12.78
CA THR A 186 13.08 -13.81 -12.99
C THR A 186 11.82 -12.95 -12.87
N ASN A 187 10.64 -13.59 -12.80
CA ASN A 187 9.30 -12.98 -12.83
C ASN A 187 9.07 -12.04 -14.03
N SER A 188 9.79 -12.24 -15.15
CA SER A 188 9.76 -11.36 -16.33
C SER A 188 9.09 -11.97 -17.56
N THR A 189 8.77 -13.26 -17.49
CA THR A 189 8.17 -14.08 -18.54
C THR A 189 6.66 -14.19 -18.37
N ILE A 190 5.94 -13.95 -19.47
CA ILE A 190 4.48 -13.93 -19.51
C ILE A 190 4.00 -14.78 -20.69
N ASP A 191 3.17 -15.77 -20.40
CA ASP A 191 2.47 -16.56 -21.40
C ASP A 191 1.09 -15.95 -21.67
N ILE A 192 0.66 -15.92 -22.93
CA ILE A 192 -0.65 -15.34 -23.32
C ILE A 192 -1.33 -16.26 -24.32
N TRP A 193 -2.44 -16.88 -23.94
CA TRP A 193 -3.14 -17.83 -24.81
C TRP A 193 -4.58 -17.40 -25.04
N ASP A 194 -5.09 -17.62 -26.26
CA ASP A 194 -6.54 -17.59 -26.49
C ASP A 194 -7.15 -18.87 -25.91
N LEU A 195 -7.82 -18.75 -24.77
CA LEU A 195 -8.48 -19.89 -24.14
C LEU A 195 -9.70 -20.36 -24.93
N ALA A 196 -10.20 -19.61 -25.92
CA ALA A 196 -11.30 -20.06 -26.76
C ALA A 196 -10.88 -21.06 -27.85
N ALA A 197 -9.57 -21.23 -28.09
CA ALA A 197 -9.05 -22.02 -29.21
C ALA A 197 -8.33 -23.31 -28.74
N GLY A 198 -8.47 -24.39 -29.51
CA GLY A 198 -7.87 -25.70 -29.25
C GLY A 198 -8.81 -26.73 -28.59
N ASN A 199 -8.29 -27.93 -28.33
CA ASN A 199 -9.06 -29.06 -27.81
C ASN A 199 -9.76 -28.74 -26.47
N ALA A 200 -11.10 -28.76 -26.49
CA ALA A 200 -11.98 -28.72 -25.32
C ALA A 200 -11.83 -27.49 -24.39
N ARG A 201 -11.61 -26.30 -24.94
CA ARG A 201 -11.44 -25.06 -24.15
C ARG A 201 -12.62 -24.08 -24.19
N ASN A 202 -13.85 -24.59 -24.31
CA ASN A 202 -15.01 -23.72 -24.16
C ASN A 202 -15.18 -23.26 -22.70
N TYR A 203 -14.63 -22.10 -22.35
CA TYR A 203 -14.78 -21.49 -21.03
C TYR A 203 -16.19 -20.94 -20.77
N THR A 204 -17.18 -21.11 -21.64
CA THR A 204 -18.58 -20.84 -21.26
C THR A 204 -19.29 -22.10 -20.75
N ASP A 205 -18.71 -23.28 -20.98
CA ASP A 205 -19.27 -24.55 -20.50
C ASP A 205 -19.08 -24.69 -18.98
N LYS A 206 -20.13 -25.11 -18.28
CA LYS A 206 -20.11 -25.36 -16.83
C LYS A 206 -19.14 -26.48 -16.44
N ARG A 207 -18.89 -27.41 -17.35
CA ARG A 207 -17.92 -28.52 -17.19
C ARG A 207 -16.47 -28.02 -17.21
N TYR A 208 -16.23 -26.80 -17.69
CA TYR A 208 -14.91 -26.20 -17.61
C TYR A 208 -14.55 -25.95 -16.14
N LYS A 209 -13.33 -26.35 -15.75
CA LYS A 209 -12.89 -26.35 -14.35
C LYS A 209 -12.32 -25.00 -13.90
N GLY A 210 -11.77 -24.21 -14.83
CA GLY A 210 -10.96 -23.02 -14.52
C GLY A 210 -11.65 -21.64 -14.57
N ASN A 211 -12.97 -21.55 -14.40
CA ASN A 211 -13.74 -20.33 -14.71
C ASN A 211 -14.99 -20.08 -13.82
N PRO A 212 -14.89 -20.06 -12.48
CA PRO A 212 -16.06 -19.83 -11.61
C PRO A 212 -16.72 -18.45 -11.79
N TRP A 213 -16.02 -17.48 -12.37
CA TRP A 213 -16.50 -16.11 -12.58
C TRP A 213 -17.50 -15.97 -13.75
N VAL A 214 -17.59 -16.94 -14.67
CA VAL A 214 -18.47 -16.85 -15.85
C VAL A 214 -19.93 -16.73 -15.43
N GLU A 215 -20.35 -17.53 -14.45
CA GLU A 215 -21.72 -17.59 -13.95
C GLU A 215 -22.18 -16.27 -13.29
N PHE A 216 -21.26 -15.38 -12.92
CA PHE A 216 -21.61 -14.08 -12.34
C PHE A 216 -22.20 -13.12 -13.36
N TRP A 217 -21.77 -13.22 -14.63
CA TRP A 217 -22.00 -12.19 -15.64
C TRP A 217 -22.62 -12.74 -16.92
N LEU A 218 -22.20 -13.93 -17.37
CA LEU A 218 -22.53 -14.49 -18.67
C LEU A 218 -23.34 -15.80 -18.54
N PRO A 219 -24.27 -16.09 -19.47
CA PRO A 219 -24.68 -15.24 -20.59
C PRO A 219 -25.75 -14.21 -20.17
N ASP A 220 -25.68 -13.02 -20.74
CA ASP A 220 -26.69 -11.97 -20.54
C ASP A 220 -27.76 -12.03 -21.63
N LEU A 221 -28.77 -12.89 -21.43
CA LEU A 221 -29.85 -13.11 -22.40
C LEU A 221 -31.13 -12.30 -22.10
N LYS A 222 -31.41 -11.95 -20.84
CA LYS A 222 -32.70 -11.34 -20.43
C LYS A 222 -32.61 -9.82 -20.28
N ALA A 223 -33.53 -9.09 -20.91
CA ALA A 223 -33.58 -7.61 -20.93
C ALA A 223 -34.25 -6.98 -19.69
N ASP A 224 -34.91 -7.79 -18.87
CA ASP A 224 -35.64 -7.38 -17.66
C ASP A 224 -34.75 -6.67 -16.62
N THR A 225 -33.48 -7.06 -16.54
CA THR A 225 -32.53 -6.57 -15.53
C THR A 225 -31.56 -5.52 -16.04
N ASP A 226 -31.76 -4.98 -17.25
CA ASP A 226 -30.81 -4.04 -17.86
C ASP A 226 -30.72 -2.71 -17.12
N SER A 227 -31.87 -2.15 -16.69
CA SER A 227 -31.94 -0.86 -16.00
C SER A 227 -31.31 -0.88 -14.62
N THR A 228 -31.30 -2.05 -13.96
CA THR A 228 -30.70 -2.22 -12.64
C THR A 228 -29.23 -2.61 -12.78
N ARG A 229 -28.91 -3.55 -13.68
CA ARG A 229 -27.55 -4.12 -13.78
C ARG A 229 -26.57 -3.30 -14.61
N LYS A 230 -26.99 -2.25 -15.32
CA LYS A 230 -26.09 -1.46 -16.20
C LYS A 230 -26.24 0.02 -15.86
N PHE A 231 -25.12 0.65 -15.52
CA PHE A 231 -25.12 2.07 -15.15
C PHE A 231 -24.65 2.95 -16.31
N THR A 232 -25.20 4.16 -16.43
CA THR A 232 -24.80 5.13 -17.46
C THR A 232 -23.81 6.13 -16.90
N TYR A 233 -22.56 6.07 -17.35
CA TYR A 233 -21.53 7.04 -16.99
C TYR A 233 -21.47 8.17 -18.03
N SER A 234 -21.14 9.37 -17.57
CA SER A 234 -20.91 10.54 -18.43
C SER A 234 -19.46 10.98 -18.36
N VAL A 235 -18.84 11.16 -19.53
CA VAL A 235 -17.46 11.62 -19.70
C VAL A 235 -17.46 12.81 -20.65
N ALA A 236 -16.77 13.88 -20.28
CA ALA A 236 -16.64 15.07 -21.13
C ALA A 236 -15.20 15.21 -21.63
N ILE A 237 -14.98 15.25 -22.95
CA ILE A 237 -13.65 15.31 -23.57
C ILE A 237 -13.46 16.64 -24.30
N LYS A 238 -12.27 17.23 -24.20
CA LYS A 238 -11.88 18.42 -24.94
C LYS A 238 -10.62 18.16 -25.77
N TYR A 239 -10.76 18.21 -27.10
CA TYR A 239 -9.69 17.93 -28.03
C TYR A 239 -8.88 19.19 -28.39
N SER A 240 -7.65 18.97 -28.85
CA SER A 240 -6.84 19.98 -29.52
C SER A 240 -6.27 19.36 -30.79
N ASN A 241 -6.06 20.16 -31.84
CA ASN A 241 -5.36 19.72 -33.06
C ASN A 241 -4.07 20.50 -33.28
N THR A 242 -4.08 21.78 -32.88
CA THR A 242 -2.96 22.71 -32.96
C THR A 242 -2.50 23.10 -31.58
N THR A 243 -1.21 23.40 -31.44
CA THR A 243 -0.62 23.80 -30.17
C THR A 243 -1.19 25.14 -29.69
N GLY A 244 -1.54 25.23 -28.40
CA GLY A 244 -2.10 26.44 -27.79
C GLY A 244 -3.54 26.78 -28.15
N LYS A 245 -4.24 25.90 -28.90
CA LYS A 245 -5.65 26.12 -29.27
C LYS A 245 -6.47 24.83 -29.23
N PHE A 246 -7.61 24.90 -28.53
CA PHE A 246 -8.60 23.82 -28.51
C PHE A 246 -9.43 23.81 -29.80
N THR A 247 -9.94 22.64 -30.19
CA THR A 247 -10.83 22.50 -31.36
C THR A 247 -12.16 23.18 -31.12
N THR A 248 -12.71 22.97 -29.92
CA THR A 248 -13.96 23.53 -29.42
C THR A 248 -13.73 24.10 -28.03
N ASP A 249 -14.42 25.20 -27.69
CA ASP A 249 -14.29 25.80 -26.35
C ASP A 249 -15.04 24.98 -25.29
N ALA A 250 -16.13 24.32 -25.68
CA ALA A 250 -16.94 23.45 -24.85
C ALA A 250 -16.40 22.01 -24.79
N PHE A 251 -16.71 21.29 -23.71
CA PHE A 251 -16.45 19.86 -23.61
C PHE A 251 -17.49 19.06 -24.40
N GLU A 252 -17.04 18.05 -25.14
CA GLU A 252 -17.91 17.08 -25.79
C GLU A 252 -18.32 16.02 -24.77
N GLU A 253 -19.60 16.02 -24.38
CA GLU A 253 -20.14 15.02 -23.45
C GLU A 253 -20.50 13.71 -24.20
N PHE A 254 -20.01 12.60 -23.68
CA PHE A 254 -20.32 11.25 -24.16
C PHE A 254 -20.83 10.39 -23.01
N LYS A 255 -22.00 9.80 -23.21
CA LYS A 255 -22.63 8.89 -22.24
C LYS A 255 -22.47 7.45 -22.72
N PHE A 256 -22.06 6.57 -21.82
CA PHE A 256 -21.86 5.16 -22.13
C PHE A 256 -22.34 4.27 -20.99
N PHE A 257 -22.72 3.04 -21.34
CA PHE A 257 -23.09 2.04 -20.35
C PHE A 257 -21.84 1.35 -19.80
N GLY A 258 -21.74 1.20 -18.50
CA GLY A 258 -20.64 0.51 -17.84
C GLY A 258 -21.13 -0.45 -16.75
N PRO A 259 -20.18 -1.06 -16.01
CA PRO A 259 -20.49 -1.88 -14.84
C PRO A 259 -21.27 -1.06 -13.79
N GLN A 260 -22.01 -1.76 -12.93
CA GLN A 260 -22.95 -1.16 -11.98
C GLN A 260 -22.29 -0.12 -11.07
N GLN A 261 -22.93 1.03 -10.90
CA GLN A 261 -22.59 1.91 -9.78
C GLN A 261 -23.48 1.53 -8.59
N PRO A 262 -22.92 1.34 -7.39
CA PRO A 262 -23.73 0.94 -6.26
C PRO A 262 -24.56 2.08 -5.70
N GLY A 263 -25.83 1.77 -5.43
CA GLY A 263 -26.84 2.73 -4.99
C GLY A 263 -28.27 2.33 -5.41
N SER A 264 -28.41 1.45 -6.40
CA SER A 264 -29.67 0.79 -6.73
C SER A 264 -29.79 -0.53 -5.98
N GLU A 265 -30.80 -0.64 -5.10
CA GLU A 265 -31.43 -1.86 -4.58
C GLU A 265 -30.55 -3.11 -4.33
N ASP A 266 -30.48 -3.56 -3.07
CA ASP A 266 -29.69 -4.68 -2.53
C ASP A 266 -28.14 -4.58 -2.61
N PRO A 267 -27.47 -4.19 -1.49
CA PRO A 267 -26.03 -3.94 -1.44
C PRO A 267 -25.14 -5.18 -1.61
N ASP A 268 -25.68 -6.39 -1.49
CA ASP A 268 -24.90 -7.64 -1.57
C ASP A 268 -25.01 -8.35 -2.93
N THR A 269 -26.03 -8.04 -3.74
CA THR A 269 -26.23 -8.67 -5.05
C THR A 269 -25.69 -7.81 -6.20
N MET A 270 -25.66 -6.48 -6.05
CA MET A 270 -25.36 -5.54 -7.14
C MET A 270 -23.98 -4.87 -6.98
N LEU A 271 -22.91 -5.67 -7.11
CA LEU A 271 -21.52 -5.19 -7.05
C LEU A 271 -20.92 -5.05 -8.46
N PRO A 272 -20.16 -3.99 -8.79
CA PRO A 272 -19.46 -3.85 -10.08
C PRO A 272 -18.35 -4.89 -10.33
N VAL A 273 -17.78 -5.39 -9.24
CA VAL A 273 -16.71 -6.38 -9.26
C VAL A 273 -17.04 -7.46 -8.26
N ARG A 274 -16.86 -8.72 -8.66
CA ARG A 274 -17.01 -9.88 -7.79
C ARG A 274 -15.71 -10.66 -7.74
N ILE A 275 -15.30 -10.99 -6.52
CA ILE A 275 -14.14 -11.84 -6.25
C ILE A 275 -14.62 -13.29 -6.17
N THR A 276 -13.96 -14.20 -6.87
CA THR A 276 -14.29 -15.62 -6.85
C THR A 276 -13.83 -16.28 -5.55
N ARG A 277 -14.41 -17.43 -5.23
CA ARG A 277 -13.75 -18.38 -4.31
C ARG A 277 -12.39 -18.79 -4.89
N PRO A 278 -11.36 -19.06 -4.07
CA PRO A 278 -10.07 -19.49 -4.60
C PRO A 278 -10.21 -20.81 -5.34
N TYR A 279 -9.55 -20.94 -6.48
CA TYR A 279 -9.58 -22.15 -7.29
C TYR A 279 -8.23 -22.44 -7.93
N PHE A 280 -8.01 -23.70 -8.29
CA PHE A 280 -6.76 -24.13 -8.92
C PHE A 280 -6.83 -23.99 -10.45
N ASP A 281 -5.91 -23.25 -11.02
CA ASP A 281 -5.87 -22.93 -12.45
C ASP A 281 -5.14 -24.01 -13.27
N CYS A 282 -5.84 -25.13 -13.46
CA CYS A 282 -5.29 -26.34 -14.08
C CYS A 282 -4.92 -26.16 -15.56
N GLY A 283 -3.65 -26.39 -15.92
CA GLY A 283 -3.17 -26.34 -17.30
C GLY A 283 -2.88 -24.95 -17.85
N GLN A 284 -2.90 -23.93 -16.99
CA GLN A 284 -2.51 -22.56 -17.27
C GLN A 284 -1.39 -22.18 -16.28
N SER A 285 -1.68 -21.34 -15.27
CA SER A 285 -0.70 -20.97 -14.25
C SER A 285 -0.36 -22.10 -13.26
N ASN A 286 -1.16 -23.18 -13.20
CA ASN A 286 -0.96 -24.34 -12.32
C ASN A 286 -0.78 -23.98 -10.83
N ARG A 287 -1.44 -22.90 -10.41
CA ARG A 287 -1.39 -22.35 -9.05
C ARG A 287 -2.80 -22.12 -8.52
N TRP A 288 -2.91 -21.99 -7.21
CA TRP A 288 -4.15 -21.53 -6.57
C TRP A 288 -4.29 -20.02 -6.75
N ILE A 289 -5.39 -19.60 -7.36
CA ILE A 289 -5.64 -18.20 -7.69
C ILE A 289 -6.99 -17.73 -7.14
N VAL A 290 -7.07 -16.42 -6.97
CA VAL A 290 -8.27 -15.67 -6.67
C VAL A 290 -8.46 -14.64 -7.77
N THR A 291 -9.64 -14.64 -8.38
CA THR A 291 -9.95 -13.78 -9.53
C THR A 291 -10.91 -12.68 -9.14
N ALA A 292 -10.57 -11.43 -9.41
CA ALA A 292 -11.54 -10.34 -9.46
C ALA A 292 -12.09 -10.23 -10.88
N SER A 293 -13.41 -10.23 -11.01
CA SER A 293 -14.10 -10.18 -12.30
C SER A 293 -15.03 -8.98 -12.39
N SER A 294 -15.04 -8.30 -13.54
CA SER A 294 -15.94 -7.19 -13.82
C SER A 294 -16.46 -7.27 -15.26
N PRO A 295 -17.76 -6.98 -15.50
CA PRO A 295 -18.36 -7.12 -16.83
C PRO A 295 -18.07 -5.91 -17.73
N VAL A 296 -17.89 -6.17 -19.02
CA VAL A 296 -17.81 -5.19 -20.09
C VAL A 296 -19.19 -5.06 -20.73
N VAL A 297 -19.67 -3.82 -20.88
CA VAL A 297 -20.97 -3.53 -21.47
C VAL A 297 -20.82 -2.95 -22.86
N GLU A 298 -21.62 -3.46 -23.79
CA GLU A 298 -21.63 -3.00 -25.17
C GLU A 298 -23.01 -3.16 -25.82
N PHE A 299 -23.26 -2.43 -26.90
CA PHE A 299 -24.46 -2.62 -27.73
C PHE A 299 -24.32 -3.83 -28.64
N MET A 300 -25.31 -4.72 -28.62
CA MET A 300 -25.36 -5.88 -29.49
C MET A 300 -26.70 -5.96 -30.24
N PRO A 301 -26.70 -6.13 -31.59
CA PRO A 301 -25.57 -6.05 -32.51
C PRO A 301 -24.97 -4.63 -32.60
N ARG A 302 -23.64 -4.52 -32.77
CA ARG A 302 -22.91 -3.23 -32.76
C ARG A 302 -23.25 -2.33 -33.95
N TYR A 303 -23.13 -2.87 -35.16
CA TYR A 303 -23.23 -2.13 -36.43
C TYR A 303 -24.62 -2.11 -37.06
N SER A 304 -25.67 -2.26 -36.25
CA SER A 304 -27.04 -2.14 -36.76
C SER A 304 -27.42 -0.67 -36.94
N ASN A 305 -27.95 -0.33 -38.11
CA ASN A 305 -28.53 0.99 -38.39
C ASN A 305 -29.81 1.27 -37.59
N PHE A 306 -30.46 0.21 -37.10
CA PHE A 306 -31.68 0.31 -36.30
C PHE A 306 -31.34 0.44 -34.82
N THR A 307 -31.37 1.67 -34.32
CA THR A 307 -31.05 1.99 -32.91
C THR A 307 -31.93 1.24 -31.91
N HIS A 308 -33.19 0.98 -32.23
CA HIS A 308 -34.12 0.24 -31.38
C HIS A 308 -33.78 -1.26 -31.25
N LEU A 309 -32.99 -1.82 -32.18
CA LEU A 309 -32.48 -3.21 -32.08
C LEU A 309 -31.20 -3.30 -31.23
N ARG A 310 -30.56 -2.17 -30.90
CA ARG A 310 -29.31 -2.13 -30.15
C ARG A 310 -29.62 -2.20 -28.66
N ARG A 311 -29.50 -3.38 -28.08
CA ARG A 311 -29.63 -3.59 -26.63
C ARG A 311 -28.23 -3.56 -25.99
N PRO A 312 -28.01 -2.82 -24.88
CA PRO A 312 -26.78 -2.94 -24.12
C PRO A 312 -26.74 -4.32 -23.44
N ARG A 313 -25.69 -5.11 -23.64
CA ARG A 313 -25.49 -6.46 -23.07
C ARG A 313 -24.13 -6.56 -22.41
N PHE A 314 -23.98 -7.45 -21.43
CA PHE A 314 -22.65 -7.90 -21.00
C PHE A 314 -22.04 -8.75 -22.10
N THR A 315 -21.07 -8.20 -22.83
CA THR A 315 -20.44 -8.86 -23.99
C THR A 315 -19.13 -9.54 -23.63
N ALA A 316 -18.44 -9.07 -22.60
CA ALA A 316 -17.22 -9.68 -22.10
C ALA A 316 -17.07 -9.53 -20.58
N VAL A 317 -16.11 -10.25 -20.00
CA VAL A 317 -15.69 -10.15 -18.60
C VAL A 317 -14.20 -9.91 -18.57
N SER A 318 -13.78 -8.88 -17.85
CA SER A 318 -12.36 -8.69 -17.49
C SER A 318 -12.07 -9.40 -16.19
N THR A 319 -10.96 -10.13 -16.16
CA THR A 319 -10.50 -10.92 -15.01
C THR A 319 -9.08 -10.55 -14.65
N ILE A 320 -8.82 -10.30 -13.37
CA ILE A 320 -7.47 -10.12 -12.84
C ILE A 320 -7.25 -11.17 -11.76
N ASP A 321 -6.17 -11.93 -11.88
CA ASP A 321 -5.84 -13.06 -11.03
C ASP A 321 -4.68 -12.71 -10.09
N MET A 322 -4.88 -13.03 -8.81
CA MET A 322 -3.85 -12.97 -7.76
C MET A 322 -3.63 -14.37 -7.20
N GLU A 323 -2.39 -14.67 -6.82
CA GLU A 323 -2.03 -15.93 -6.17
C GLU A 323 -2.60 -16.01 -4.75
N PHE A 324 -3.29 -17.10 -4.44
CA PHE A 324 -3.91 -17.29 -3.12
C PHE A 324 -2.86 -17.34 -2.00
N GLU A 325 -1.68 -17.91 -2.27
CA GLU A 325 -0.60 -18.00 -1.28
C GLU A 325 -0.11 -16.64 -0.75
N ARG A 326 -0.32 -15.57 -1.51
CA ARG A 326 0.08 -14.21 -1.14
C ARG A 326 -0.96 -13.47 -0.32
N ILE A 327 -2.16 -14.05 -0.16
CA ILE A 327 -3.24 -13.44 0.61
C ILE A 327 -3.04 -13.81 2.09
N ASP A 328 -2.89 -12.80 2.94
CA ASP A 328 -2.77 -13.01 4.38
C ASP A 328 -4.07 -13.63 4.94
N MET A 329 -3.94 -14.67 5.75
CA MET A 329 -5.06 -15.20 6.53
C MET A 329 -5.29 -14.41 7.82
N ASN A 330 -6.53 -14.38 8.32
CA ASN A 330 -6.82 -13.79 9.63
C ASN A 330 -7.27 -14.89 10.60
N GLN A 331 -6.38 -15.28 11.51
CA GLN A 331 -6.59 -16.38 12.46
C GLN A 331 -7.29 -15.93 13.76
N CYS A 332 -7.42 -14.62 13.96
CA CYS A 332 -8.01 -14.04 15.16
C CYS A 332 -9.51 -14.34 15.27
N PRO A 333 -10.11 -14.28 16.47
CA PRO A 333 -11.55 -14.44 16.63
C PRO A 333 -12.33 -13.37 15.86
N ILE A 334 -13.63 -13.61 15.66
CA ILE A 334 -14.53 -12.63 15.04
C ILE A 334 -14.67 -11.44 15.99
N MET A 335 -14.23 -10.27 15.55
CA MET A 335 -14.25 -9.04 16.33
C MET A 335 -14.30 -7.82 15.40
N GLN A 336 -14.36 -6.62 15.96
CA GLN A 336 -14.30 -5.39 15.18
C GLN A 336 -12.95 -5.30 14.45
N GLY A 337 -12.98 -5.49 13.13
CA GLY A 337 -11.79 -5.59 12.27
C GLY A 337 -11.52 -6.99 11.70
N ASN A 338 -12.22 -8.01 12.19
CA ASN A 338 -12.32 -9.32 11.57
C ASN A 338 -13.81 -9.70 11.41
N PRO A 339 -14.52 -9.05 10.47
CA PRO A 339 -15.92 -9.37 10.22
C PRO A 339 -16.07 -10.76 9.58
N ALA A 340 -17.16 -11.45 9.89
CA ALA A 340 -17.56 -12.65 9.15
C ALA A 340 -17.98 -12.28 7.70
N PRO A 341 -17.78 -13.17 6.71
CA PRO A 341 -17.28 -14.54 6.81
C PRO A 341 -15.75 -14.65 6.86
N ASN A 342 -15.24 -15.54 7.72
CA ASN A 342 -13.83 -15.90 7.79
C ASN A 342 -13.70 -17.35 8.29
N ALA A 343 -13.12 -18.23 7.48
CA ALA A 343 -12.93 -19.64 7.78
C ALA A 343 -11.87 -19.86 8.87
N PHE A 344 -10.86 -19.00 8.95
CA PHE A 344 -9.73 -19.14 9.87
C PHE A 344 -9.98 -18.50 11.24
N ALA A 345 -11.14 -17.87 11.43
CA ALA A 345 -11.43 -17.18 12.68
C ALA A 345 -11.41 -18.13 13.88
N GLY A 346 -10.66 -17.75 14.92
CA GLY A 346 -10.51 -18.54 16.14
C GLY A 346 -9.55 -19.72 16.03
N THR A 347 -8.72 -19.78 14.98
CA THR A 347 -7.62 -20.76 14.89
C THR A 347 -6.36 -20.30 15.62
N ALA A 348 -6.27 -19.02 15.99
CA ALA A 348 -5.17 -18.49 16.80
C ALA A 348 -5.15 -19.12 18.20
N ARG A 349 -3.95 -19.50 18.65
CA ARG A 349 -3.71 -20.19 19.94
C ARG A 349 -3.32 -19.26 21.07
N CYS A 350 -3.73 -17.99 20.98
CA CYS A 350 -3.50 -17.00 22.01
C CYS A 350 -4.12 -17.42 23.35
N ARG A 351 -3.47 -17.04 24.46
CA ARG A 351 -3.96 -17.24 25.82
C ARG A 351 -5.16 -16.35 26.13
N SER A 352 -5.95 -16.72 27.14
CA SER A 352 -7.04 -15.86 27.64
C SER A 352 -6.54 -14.54 28.24
N THR A 353 -5.27 -14.48 28.64
CA THR A 353 -4.58 -13.26 29.11
C THR A 353 -4.12 -12.35 27.95
N THR A 354 -4.27 -12.79 26.70
CA THR A 354 -3.84 -12.09 25.48
C THR A 354 -4.99 -11.88 24.48
N SER A 355 -4.89 -10.83 23.65
CA SER A 355 -5.69 -10.51 22.48
C SER A 355 -4.93 -10.80 21.19
N CYS A 356 -5.60 -11.32 20.18
CA CYS A 356 -4.98 -11.62 18.87
C CYS A 356 -5.00 -10.41 17.93
N GLU A 357 -3.89 -10.14 17.27
CA GLU A 357 -3.78 -9.21 16.14
C GLU A 357 -3.16 -9.91 14.91
N PRO A 358 -3.71 -9.76 13.69
CA PRO A 358 -3.16 -10.38 12.50
C PRO A 358 -1.89 -9.66 12.01
N LEU A 359 -0.92 -10.43 11.51
CA LEU A 359 0.27 -9.89 10.83
C LEU A 359 -0.02 -9.68 9.35
N MET A 360 0.67 -8.72 8.74
CA MET A 360 0.48 -8.34 7.34
C MET A 360 1.68 -8.77 6.50
N GLY A 361 1.45 -9.22 5.26
CA GLY A 361 2.47 -9.72 4.35
C GLY A 361 3.03 -11.09 4.71
N TYR A 362 2.33 -11.85 5.55
CA TYR A 362 2.73 -13.19 5.99
C TYR A 362 2.30 -14.29 5.00
N GLY A 363 1.29 -14.00 4.17
CA GLY A 363 0.71 -14.91 3.18
C GLY A 363 -0.15 -16.03 3.78
N PHE A 364 -0.41 -17.06 2.98
CA PHE A 364 -1.14 -18.25 3.40
C PHE A 364 -0.23 -19.19 4.21
N ARG A 365 0.08 -18.81 5.46
CA ARG A 365 0.89 -19.60 6.38
C ARG A 365 0.33 -19.54 7.80
N ARG A 366 0.45 -20.63 8.54
CA ARG A 366 0.08 -20.73 9.95
C ARG A 366 1.00 -19.84 10.81
N GLY A 367 0.44 -19.19 11.81
CA GLY A 367 1.18 -18.30 12.72
C GLY A 367 1.25 -16.85 12.25
N GLY A 368 0.42 -16.46 11.28
CA GLY A 368 0.30 -15.09 10.77
C GLY A 368 -0.43 -14.12 11.70
N TYR A 369 -0.19 -14.23 13.01
CA TYR A 369 -0.78 -13.39 14.05
C TYR A 369 0.23 -13.14 15.17
N GLN A 370 -0.05 -12.16 16.00
CA GLN A 370 0.67 -11.89 17.24
C GLN A 370 -0.35 -11.80 18.39
N CYS A 371 0.04 -12.27 19.57
CA CYS A 371 -0.78 -12.21 20.77
C CYS A 371 -0.28 -11.06 21.65
N VAL A 372 -1.11 -10.02 21.75
CA VAL A 372 -0.86 -8.84 22.58
C VAL A 372 -1.48 -9.03 23.96
N CYS A 373 -0.88 -8.54 25.05
CA CYS A 373 -1.52 -8.67 26.37
C CYS A 373 -2.86 -7.92 26.45
N ASN A 374 -3.85 -8.54 27.09
CA ASN A 374 -5.16 -7.91 27.31
C ASN A 374 -5.05 -6.67 28.24
N PRO A 375 -6.01 -5.75 28.17
CA PRO A 375 -6.07 -4.61 29.08
C PRO A 375 -5.94 -4.99 30.57
N GLY A 376 -4.94 -4.37 31.20
CA GLY A 376 -4.51 -4.61 32.58
C GLY A 376 -3.88 -5.97 32.85
N TYR A 377 -3.28 -6.54 31.81
CA TYR A 377 -2.15 -7.45 31.89
C TYR A 377 -0.91 -6.79 31.28
N TYR A 378 0.29 -7.27 31.61
CA TYR A 378 1.55 -6.80 31.04
C TYR A 378 2.48 -7.95 30.67
N TYR A 379 3.43 -7.69 29.78
CA TYR A 379 4.40 -8.69 29.35
C TYR A 379 5.37 -9.06 30.46
N PRO A 380 5.72 -10.34 30.60
CA PRO A 380 6.78 -10.75 31.50
C PRO A 380 8.11 -10.05 31.21
N TRP A 381 8.94 -9.85 32.23
CA TRP A 381 10.21 -9.15 32.09
C TRP A 381 11.27 -9.93 31.28
N TRP A 382 11.07 -11.22 31.04
CA TRP A 382 11.96 -12.08 30.24
C TRP A 382 11.55 -12.21 28.77
N HIS A 383 10.39 -11.67 28.38
CA HIS A 383 9.89 -11.73 27.01
C HIS A 383 9.78 -10.31 26.44
N ASP A 384 10.25 -10.14 25.20
CA ASP A 384 10.29 -8.85 24.53
C ASP A 384 9.10 -8.73 23.57
N GLY A 385 8.12 -7.89 23.96
CA GLY A 385 7.00 -7.54 23.08
C GLY A 385 5.94 -8.65 22.95
N PRO A 386 5.07 -8.55 21.91
CA PRO A 386 3.97 -9.49 21.70
C PRO A 386 4.47 -10.89 21.37
N PHE A 387 3.73 -11.89 21.82
CA PHE A 387 4.07 -13.28 21.51
C PHE A 387 3.76 -13.57 20.04
N MET A 388 4.75 -14.04 19.29
CA MET A 388 4.59 -14.26 17.87
C MET A 388 3.84 -15.57 17.62
N GLY A 389 2.83 -15.56 16.76
CA GLY A 389 2.02 -16.72 16.45
C GLY A 389 2.88 -17.90 15.97
N ILE A 390 3.94 -17.64 15.19
CA ILE A 390 4.86 -18.70 14.75
C ILE A 390 5.50 -19.47 15.91
N GLU A 391 5.82 -18.80 17.02
CA GLU A 391 6.41 -19.41 18.21
C GLU A 391 5.35 -20.24 18.94
N LEU A 392 4.12 -19.73 19.05
CA LEU A 392 3.00 -20.47 19.65
C LEU A 392 2.66 -21.75 18.86
N GLU A 393 2.75 -21.70 17.54
CA GLU A 393 2.45 -22.83 16.65
C GLU A 393 3.58 -23.86 16.61
N GLN A 394 4.80 -23.49 17.03
CA GLN A 394 5.94 -24.40 17.17
C GLN A 394 6.15 -24.92 18.60
N ALA A 395 5.53 -24.27 19.59
CA ALA A 395 5.71 -24.59 21.00
C ALA A 395 5.20 -25.99 21.36
N THR A 396 5.90 -26.63 22.31
CA THR A 396 5.39 -27.82 22.99
C THR A 396 4.26 -27.45 23.95
N ARG A 397 3.46 -28.44 24.39
CA ARG A 397 2.37 -28.19 25.35
C ARG A 397 2.86 -27.51 26.64
N ALA A 398 3.98 -27.97 27.18
CA ALA A 398 4.55 -27.46 28.42
C ALA A 398 5.03 -26.01 28.27
N GLU A 399 5.71 -25.69 27.17
CA GLU A 399 6.12 -24.33 26.85
C GLU A 399 4.90 -23.42 26.64
N TRP A 400 3.88 -23.93 25.95
CA TRP A 400 2.64 -23.21 25.70
C TRP A 400 1.91 -22.84 27.00
N GLU A 401 1.94 -23.73 28.01
CA GLU A 401 1.34 -23.57 29.35
C GLU A 401 2.06 -22.61 30.28
N VAL A 402 3.38 -22.44 30.15
CA VAL A 402 4.16 -21.64 31.10
C VAL A 402 4.62 -20.31 30.52
N SER A 403 4.90 -20.25 29.20
CA SER A 403 5.73 -19.16 28.65
C SER A 403 4.93 -18.00 28.05
N PHE A 404 3.70 -18.24 27.58
CA PHE A 404 2.92 -17.25 26.80
C PHE A 404 1.79 -16.58 27.59
N ASP A 405 1.80 -16.63 28.92
CA ASP A 405 0.82 -15.96 29.75
C ASP A 405 1.28 -14.56 30.16
N CYS A 406 0.38 -13.58 30.05
CA CYS A 406 0.62 -12.23 30.56
C CYS A 406 0.35 -12.14 32.06
N LEU A 407 1.07 -11.27 32.74
CA LEU A 407 0.95 -11.06 34.19
C LEU A 407 -0.14 -10.01 34.51
N LEU A 408 -0.88 -10.21 35.59
CA LEU A 408 -1.95 -9.29 36.03
C LEU A 408 -1.41 -7.98 36.61
N VAL A 409 -2.05 -6.86 36.26
CA VAL A 409 -1.84 -5.56 36.90
C VAL A 409 -2.66 -5.49 38.18
N ALA A 410 -1.99 -5.38 39.34
CA ALA A 410 -2.63 -5.48 40.66
C ALA A 410 -3.56 -4.28 41.00
N ASP A 411 -3.10 -3.04 40.77
CA ASP A 411 -3.84 -1.81 41.14
C ASP A 411 -4.15 -0.96 39.90
N ARG A 412 -5.41 -0.99 39.43
CA ARG A 412 -5.85 -0.18 38.28
C ARG A 412 -6.51 1.13 38.73
N GLN A 413 -6.18 2.23 38.05
CA GLN A 413 -6.81 3.53 38.26
C GLN A 413 -8.08 3.64 37.41
N VAL A 414 -9.20 4.06 38.02
CA VAL A 414 -10.40 4.43 37.25
C VAL A 414 -10.14 5.79 36.61
N ILE A 415 -10.43 5.93 35.31
CA ILE A 415 -10.37 7.24 34.64
C ILE A 415 -11.33 8.17 35.40
N PRO A 416 -10.85 9.23 36.06
CA PRO A 416 -11.74 10.10 36.80
C PRO A 416 -12.64 10.82 35.79
N ASN A 417 -13.95 10.57 35.75
CA ASN A 417 -14.86 11.33 34.84
C ASN A 417 -15.06 12.79 35.28
N VAL A 418 -14.64 13.11 36.50
CA VAL A 418 -14.62 14.46 37.08
C VAL A 418 -13.21 14.71 37.57
N MET A 419 -12.67 15.92 37.37
CA MET A 419 -11.35 16.27 37.93
C MET A 419 -11.27 15.85 39.40
N PRO A 420 -10.22 15.13 39.82
CA PRO A 420 -10.04 14.90 41.22
C PRO A 420 -9.83 16.26 41.91
N THR A 421 -10.64 16.55 42.91
CA THR A 421 -10.71 17.83 43.62
C THR A 421 -9.40 18.22 44.33
N PHE A 422 -8.38 17.35 44.33
CA PHE A 422 -7.07 17.63 44.93
C PHE A 422 -6.19 18.57 44.08
N VAL A 423 -6.51 18.84 42.81
CA VAL A 423 -5.81 19.85 42.00
C VAL A 423 -6.42 21.25 42.23
N ARG A 424 -6.51 21.63 43.50
CA ARG A 424 -6.73 23.02 43.94
C ARG A 424 -5.70 23.37 44.99
N LYS A 425 -4.43 23.29 44.60
CA LYS A 425 -3.34 24.12 45.11
C LYS A 425 -2.14 23.88 44.21
N ARG A 426 -1.80 24.89 43.39
CA ARG A 426 -0.40 25.11 43.02
C ARG A 426 0.39 25.19 44.32
N ARG A 427 0.98 24.09 44.74
CA ARG A 427 2.14 24.17 45.64
C ARG A 427 3.24 24.75 44.78
N SER A 428 3.51 26.04 44.98
CA SER A 428 4.76 26.65 44.55
C SER A 428 5.89 25.72 44.95
N VAL A 429 6.66 25.28 43.96
CA VAL A 429 7.85 24.45 44.18
C VAL A 429 8.81 25.26 45.03
N ALA A 430 8.81 24.97 46.34
CA ALA A 430 9.80 25.49 47.26
C ALA A 430 11.15 24.87 46.91
N ASN A 431 12.17 25.72 46.87
CA ASN A 431 13.50 25.45 46.40
C ASN A 431 14.19 24.37 47.27
N MET A 432 14.31 23.15 46.73
CA MET A 432 14.84 21.95 47.38
C MET A 432 16.35 22.02 47.75
N LYS A 433 16.99 23.18 47.56
CA LYS A 433 18.35 23.50 48.02
C LYS A 433 18.43 24.09 49.43
N SER A 434 17.30 24.41 50.06
CA SER A 434 17.26 25.11 51.36
C SER A 434 16.90 24.26 52.57
N LEU A 435 16.44 23.01 52.38
CA LEU A 435 16.13 22.09 53.50
C LEU A 435 17.23 21.07 53.80
N PHE A 436 18.07 20.71 52.82
CA PHE A 436 19.10 19.68 53.00
C PHE A 436 20.31 20.14 53.83
N LEU A 437 20.40 21.43 54.16
CA LEU A 437 21.50 22.03 54.92
C LEU A 437 21.17 22.24 56.41
N LYS A 438 20.04 21.75 56.89
CA LYS A 438 19.61 21.90 58.29
C LYS A 438 19.46 20.60 59.10
N GLU A 439 19.61 19.43 58.49
CA GLU A 439 19.33 18.15 59.17
C GLU A 439 20.46 17.11 59.13
N ALA A 440 21.68 17.48 58.69
CA ALA A 440 22.76 16.51 58.52
C ALA A 440 24.11 16.85 59.19
N ILE A 441 24.16 17.78 60.16
CA ILE A 441 25.35 17.92 61.02
C ILE A 441 24.94 18.29 62.46
N PRO A 442 25.03 17.35 63.41
CA PRO A 442 25.07 17.63 64.84
C PRO A 442 26.42 18.25 65.21
N GLU A 443 26.41 19.38 65.93
CA GLU A 443 27.57 19.91 66.64
C GLU A 443 27.95 18.95 67.77
N ASP A 444 29.03 18.19 67.60
CA ASP A 444 30.10 18.17 68.60
C ASP A 444 31.38 17.46 68.13
N GLN A 445 32.52 17.99 68.60
CA GLN A 445 33.90 17.48 68.51
C GLN A 445 34.70 17.71 67.20
N SER A 446 35.35 18.87 67.14
CA SER A 446 36.74 18.96 66.64
C SER A 446 37.54 19.92 67.54
N PRO A 447 38.81 19.60 67.90
CA PRO A 447 39.53 20.34 68.92
C PRO A 447 39.87 21.75 68.44
N ARG A 448 39.33 22.76 69.12
CA ARG A 448 39.60 24.17 68.85
C ARG A 448 41.07 24.47 69.16
N LEU A 449 41.88 24.72 68.12
CA LEU A 449 43.21 25.34 68.25
C LEU A 449 43.11 26.62 69.09
N THR A 450 43.89 26.70 70.17
CA THR A 450 43.88 27.83 71.11
C THR A 450 44.28 29.14 70.43
N ARG A 451 43.80 30.26 70.98
CA ARG A 451 43.96 31.61 70.42
C ARG A 451 45.44 32.04 70.27
N SER A 452 46.32 31.46 71.08
CA SER A 452 47.79 31.64 71.03
C SER A 452 48.40 30.95 69.80
N LEU A 453 48.04 29.68 69.54
CA LEU A 453 48.49 28.92 68.36
C LEU A 453 47.95 29.50 67.04
N LYS A 454 46.73 30.04 67.03
CA LYS A 454 46.19 30.75 65.85
C LYS A 454 46.96 32.03 65.53
N LYS A 455 47.46 32.76 66.55
CA LYS A 455 48.24 33.99 66.32
C LYS A 455 49.61 33.71 65.68
N THR A 456 50.21 32.55 65.93
CA THR A 456 51.53 32.19 65.39
C THR A 456 51.46 31.48 64.04
N LEU A 457 50.42 30.68 63.78
CA LEU A 457 50.29 29.88 62.55
C LEU A 457 49.67 30.62 61.36
N ILE A 458 48.82 31.63 61.59
CA ILE A 458 48.17 32.36 60.49
C ILE A 458 49.17 33.21 59.68
N PRO A 459 50.11 33.96 60.29
CA PRO A 459 51.10 34.74 59.55
C PRO A 459 52.08 33.86 58.76
N THR A 460 52.50 32.72 59.33
CA THR A 460 53.45 31.80 58.68
C THR A 460 52.82 31.11 57.47
N LEU A 461 51.54 30.74 57.55
CA LEU A 461 50.78 30.20 56.41
C LEU A 461 50.54 31.25 55.31
N GLN A 462 50.39 32.52 55.66
CA GLN A 462 50.27 33.61 54.69
C GLN A 462 51.59 33.85 53.95
N ALA A 463 52.71 33.89 54.68
CA ALA A 463 54.05 34.05 54.10
C ALA A 463 54.41 32.92 53.13
N LEU A 464 54.15 31.67 53.49
CA LEU A 464 54.36 30.50 52.63
C LEU A 464 53.53 30.57 51.33
N ARG A 465 52.32 31.14 51.41
CA ARG A 465 51.42 31.28 50.25
C ARG A 465 51.91 32.35 49.28
N GLU A 466 52.46 33.44 49.80
CA GLU A 466 53.06 34.52 49.00
C GLU A 466 54.36 34.06 48.33
N GLU A 467 55.20 33.29 49.01
CA GLU A 467 56.40 32.67 48.44
C GLU A 467 56.06 31.74 47.26
N LEU A 468 55.02 30.93 47.40
CA LEU A 468 54.54 30.02 46.35
C LEU A 468 54.01 30.77 45.13
N GLN A 469 53.32 31.89 45.34
CA GLN A 469 52.85 32.75 44.25
C GLN A 469 54.00 33.47 43.56
N ARG A 470 55.04 33.87 44.30
CA ARG A 470 56.23 34.49 43.76
C ARG A 470 57.03 33.53 42.88
N LYS A 471 57.25 32.28 43.33
CA LYS A 471 57.87 31.22 42.51
C LYS A 471 57.13 30.94 41.20
N LYS A 472 55.78 30.92 41.23
CA LYS A 472 54.95 30.78 40.02
C LYS A 472 55.09 31.96 39.04
N ARG A 473 55.28 33.18 39.55
CA ARG A 473 55.50 34.37 38.71
C ARG A 473 56.89 34.34 38.08
N GLU A 474 57.91 33.91 38.81
CA GLU A 474 59.27 33.72 38.31
C GLU A 474 59.30 32.63 37.21
N GLU A 475 58.63 31.48 37.41
CA GLU A 475 58.45 30.44 36.37
C GLU A 475 57.76 30.96 35.10
N SER A 476 56.75 31.83 35.25
CA SER A 476 56.03 32.40 34.10
C SER A 476 56.85 33.44 33.32
N SER A 477 57.82 34.09 33.97
CA SER A 477 58.73 35.05 33.35
C SER A 477 59.92 34.39 32.63
N ALA A 478 60.26 33.15 33.00
CA ALA A 478 61.36 32.39 32.41
C ALA A 478 61.05 31.81 31.02
N ASN A 479 59.78 31.76 30.59
CA ASN A 479 59.37 31.19 29.29
C ASN A 479 58.36 32.09 28.55
N PRO A 480 58.80 33.09 27.77
CA PRO A 480 57.91 33.90 26.96
C PRO A 480 57.38 33.10 25.75
N LYS A 481 56.12 32.65 25.81
CA LYS A 481 55.44 32.01 24.67
C LYS A 481 55.08 33.06 23.61
N VAL A 482 55.76 33.01 22.47
CA VAL A 482 55.47 33.79 21.26
C VAL A 482 54.05 33.50 20.77
N THR A 483 53.22 34.52 20.64
CA THR A 483 51.85 34.43 20.11
C THR A 483 51.74 35.14 18.76
N ILE A 484 51.48 34.38 17.70
CA ILE A 484 51.17 34.91 16.37
C ILE A 484 49.73 35.41 16.36
N LYS A 485 49.55 36.71 16.12
CA LYS A 485 48.24 37.39 16.08
C LYS A 485 47.44 36.98 14.84
N LYS A 486 46.33 36.24 15.03
CA LYS A 486 45.21 36.24 14.06
C LYS A 486 44.18 37.28 14.50
N ARG A 487 43.86 38.21 13.60
CA ARG A 487 42.84 39.25 13.78
C ARG A 487 41.48 38.61 14.03
N HIS A 488 40.92 38.86 15.22
CA HIS A 488 39.54 38.55 15.54
C HIS A 488 38.68 39.80 15.33
N VAL A 489 37.69 39.69 14.45
CA VAL A 489 36.49 40.54 14.45
C VAL A 489 35.77 40.33 15.79
N ALA A 490 35.33 41.42 16.41
CA ALA A 490 34.79 41.43 17.76
C ALA A 490 33.55 40.53 17.90
N LYS A 491 33.69 39.42 18.63
CA LYS A 491 32.56 38.69 19.19
C LYS A 491 32.06 39.46 20.41
N ALA A 492 30.80 39.88 20.38
CA ALA A 492 30.10 40.34 21.57
C ALA A 492 30.18 39.27 22.67
N LYS A 493 30.54 39.68 23.90
CA LYS A 493 30.61 38.82 25.08
C LYS A 493 29.19 38.35 25.45
N VAL A 494 28.87 37.11 25.12
CA VAL A 494 27.79 36.37 25.79
C VAL A 494 28.37 35.81 27.09
N GLU A 495 27.74 36.10 28.22
CA GLU A 495 28.13 35.56 29.52
C GLU A 495 28.12 34.02 29.49
N PRO A 496 29.07 33.34 30.17
CA PRO A 496 29.11 31.89 30.20
C PRO A 496 27.93 31.37 31.02
N SER A 497 26.89 30.89 30.33
CA SER A 497 25.79 30.17 30.95
C SER A 497 26.34 28.97 31.72
N ARG A 498 25.96 28.91 33.00
CA ARG A 498 26.25 27.82 33.94
C ARG A 498 26.16 26.46 33.24
N ALA A 499 27.22 25.68 33.41
CA ALA A 499 27.34 24.24 33.20
C ALA A 499 26.03 23.55 32.78
N HIS A 500 25.98 23.09 31.53
CA HIS A 500 25.02 22.10 31.09
C HIS A 500 25.15 20.85 31.98
N ARG A 501 24.31 20.76 33.03
CA ARG A 501 23.71 19.48 33.36
C ARG A 501 23.14 18.97 32.05
N ARG A 502 23.58 17.80 31.57
CA ARG A 502 22.84 17.06 30.54
C ARG A 502 21.45 16.83 31.10
N SER A 503 20.52 17.73 30.79
CA SER A 503 19.10 17.42 30.83
C SER A 503 18.94 16.19 29.96
N LYS A 504 18.27 15.15 30.47
CA LYS A 504 17.72 14.11 29.61
C LYS A 504 17.09 14.83 28.42
N ARG A 505 17.51 14.49 27.19
CA ARG A 505 16.84 15.02 25.99
C ARG A 505 15.38 14.62 26.15
N GLU A 506 14.48 15.60 26.28
CA GLU A 506 13.08 15.35 26.03
C GLU A 506 13.00 14.73 24.64
N ALA A 507 12.44 13.54 24.55
CA ALA A 507 12.49 12.74 23.33
C ALA A 507 11.59 13.33 22.21
N THR A 508 10.76 14.33 22.52
CA THR A 508 10.03 15.15 21.55
C THR A 508 10.78 16.43 21.23
N ASP A 509 11.03 16.66 19.94
CA ASP A 509 11.72 17.86 19.49
C ASP A 509 10.72 18.99 19.22
N GLU A 510 10.72 20.02 20.07
CA GLU A 510 9.83 21.17 19.89
C GLU A 510 10.07 21.92 18.57
N GLN A 511 11.29 21.89 18.02
CA GLN A 511 11.56 22.49 16.71
C GLN A 511 10.86 21.71 15.60
N ALA A 512 10.89 20.38 15.69
CA ALA A 512 10.16 19.50 14.77
C ALA A 512 8.64 19.71 14.86
N VAL A 513 8.11 19.86 16.07
CA VAL A 513 6.68 20.15 16.29
C VAL A 513 6.28 21.49 15.68
N ASN A 514 7.08 22.54 15.90
CA ASN A 514 6.83 23.87 15.31
C ASN A 514 6.88 23.82 13.77
N ARG A 515 7.79 23.02 13.20
CA ARG A 515 7.86 22.79 11.75
C ARG A 515 6.63 22.05 11.22
N MET A 516 6.21 20.99 11.90
CA MET A 516 4.99 20.24 11.60
C MET A 516 3.76 21.16 11.60
N MET A 517 3.56 21.96 12.64
CA MET A 517 2.42 22.85 12.75
C MET A 517 2.36 23.86 11.59
N LYS A 518 3.50 24.41 11.15
CA LYS A 518 3.58 25.28 9.98
C LYS A 518 3.16 24.59 8.68
N ILE A 519 3.56 23.33 8.50
CA ILE A 519 3.18 22.51 7.33
C ILE A 519 1.67 22.27 7.32
N LEU A 520 1.10 21.88 8.46
CA LEU A 520 -0.33 21.57 8.58
C LEU A 520 -1.21 22.82 8.49
N GLN A 521 -0.77 23.92 9.08
CA GLN A 521 -1.44 25.21 8.93
C GLN A 521 -1.53 25.59 7.45
N ARG A 522 -0.42 25.47 6.71
CA ARG A 522 -0.38 25.75 5.28
C ARG A 522 -1.27 24.79 4.47
N TYR A 523 -1.32 23.52 4.85
CA TYR A 523 -2.23 22.54 4.25
C TYR A 523 -3.70 22.94 4.43
N GLN A 524 -4.07 23.47 5.60
CA GLN A 524 -5.44 23.88 5.94
C GLN A 524 -5.83 25.24 5.35
N GLU A 525 -4.89 26.20 5.29
CA GLU A 525 -5.15 27.55 4.79
C GLU A 525 -5.38 27.60 3.28
N ILE A 526 -4.77 26.69 2.52
CA ILE A 526 -4.85 26.67 1.06
C ILE A 526 -6.07 25.85 0.64
N THR A 527 -7.08 26.57 0.20
CA THR A 527 -8.33 26.04 -0.35
C THR A 527 -8.49 26.50 -1.81
N PRO A 528 -9.42 25.88 -2.59
CA PRO A 528 -9.69 26.28 -3.97
C PRO A 528 -9.99 27.76 -4.15
N ALA A 529 -10.68 28.38 -3.18
CA ALA A 529 -11.03 29.79 -3.23
C ALA A 529 -9.83 30.73 -3.01
N THR A 530 -8.84 30.28 -2.22
CA THR A 530 -7.69 31.11 -1.81
C THR A 530 -6.44 30.88 -2.65
N CYS A 531 -6.40 29.83 -3.48
CA CYS A 531 -5.16 29.41 -4.12
C CYS A 531 -4.64 30.41 -5.17
N GLY A 532 -5.53 31.16 -5.82
CA GLY A 532 -5.17 32.15 -6.85
C GLY A 532 -4.36 33.34 -6.31
N ASP A 533 -4.52 33.68 -5.03
CA ASP A 533 -3.81 34.80 -4.39
C ASP A 533 -2.43 34.40 -3.85
N ARG A 534 -2.14 33.09 -3.79
CA ARG A 534 -0.91 32.54 -3.23
C ARG A 534 0.17 32.42 -4.30
N LYS A 535 1.42 32.60 -3.89
CA LYS A 535 2.57 32.44 -4.80
C LYS A 535 2.83 30.95 -5.10
N ALA A 536 3.43 30.64 -6.24
CA ALA A 536 3.69 29.26 -6.65
C ALA A 536 4.49 28.43 -5.62
N TYR A 537 5.47 29.02 -4.92
CA TYR A 537 6.21 28.31 -3.87
C TYR A 537 5.36 28.03 -2.62
N GLU A 538 4.29 28.80 -2.39
CA GLU A 538 3.31 28.63 -1.31
C GLU A 538 2.29 27.52 -1.63
N LEU A 539 2.23 27.05 -2.88
CA LEU A 539 1.45 25.87 -3.27
C LEU A 539 2.23 24.55 -3.14
N LEU A 540 3.50 24.59 -2.75
CA LEU A 540 4.40 23.42 -2.67
C LEU A 540 4.83 23.06 -1.24
N LEU A 541 4.42 21.90 -0.73
CA LEU A 541 4.93 21.39 0.55
C LEU A 541 6.36 20.85 0.41
N PRO A 542 7.13 20.81 1.51
CA PRO A 542 8.43 20.17 1.48
C PRO A 542 8.27 18.66 1.21
N GLY A 543 9.24 18.06 0.51
CA GLY A 543 9.13 16.66 0.07
C GLY A 543 9.02 15.65 1.20
N ASP A 544 9.61 15.94 2.36
CA ASP A 544 9.53 15.12 3.57
C ASP A 544 8.16 15.16 4.27
N ALA A 545 7.25 16.04 3.84
CA ALA A 545 5.85 16.04 4.28
C ALA A 545 5.01 14.92 3.62
N ALA A 546 5.57 14.22 2.64
CA ALA A 546 4.93 13.10 1.94
C ALA A 546 5.50 11.75 2.35
N TYR A 547 6.18 11.67 3.50
CA TYR A 547 6.83 10.44 3.94
C TYR A 547 5.87 9.23 3.96
N GLY A 548 6.36 8.07 3.50
CA GLY A 548 5.56 6.84 3.42
C GLY A 548 4.69 6.68 2.17
N MET A 549 4.62 7.71 1.31
CA MET A 549 3.83 7.66 0.07
C MET A 549 4.19 6.50 -0.87
N ASN A 550 5.48 6.16 -0.99
CA ASN A 550 5.93 5.10 -1.88
C ASN A 550 5.35 3.72 -1.53
N LYS A 551 5.01 3.52 -0.24
CA LYS A 551 4.41 2.28 0.28
C LYS A 551 2.90 2.37 0.31
N GLN A 552 2.33 3.45 0.86
CA GLN A 552 0.88 3.60 1.01
C GLN A 552 0.14 3.75 -0.33
N PHE A 553 0.78 4.39 -1.32
CA PHE A 553 0.22 4.63 -2.65
C PHE A 553 0.86 3.79 -3.75
N GLU A 554 1.57 2.71 -3.39
CA GLU A 554 2.20 1.82 -4.37
C GLU A 554 1.20 1.30 -5.41
N ALA A 555 0.00 0.92 -4.96
CA ALA A 555 -1.09 0.49 -5.82
C ALA A 555 -1.45 1.54 -6.89
N GLN A 556 -1.55 2.82 -6.52
CA GLN A 556 -1.87 3.91 -7.44
C GLN A 556 -0.69 4.25 -8.35
N GLY A 557 0.55 4.15 -7.87
CA GLY A 557 1.72 4.32 -8.73
C GLY A 557 1.82 3.21 -9.78
N ARG A 558 1.47 1.98 -9.42
CA ARG A 558 1.47 0.83 -10.34
C ARG A 558 0.39 0.90 -11.42
N THR A 559 -0.73 1.62 -11.22
CA THR A 559 -1.69 1.87 -12.32
C THR A 559 -1.08 2.78 -13.40
N ALA A 560 -0.29 3.78 -13.02
CA ALA A 560 0.48 4.60 -13.97
C ALA A 560 1.54 3.78 -14.69
N LEU A 561 2.28 2.96 -13.93
CA LEU A 561 3.31 2.08 -14.46
C LEU A 561 2.73 1.08 -15.47
N ARG A 562 1.54 0.55 -15.20
CA ARG A 562 0.81 -0.34 -16.10
C ARG A 562 0.52 0.29 -17.45
N LEU A 563 0.08 1.54 -17.48
CA LEU A 563 -0.12 2.25 -18.75
C LEU A 563 1.23 2.52 -19.45
N ALA A 564 2.28 2.87 -18.69
CA ALA A 564 3.62 3.06 -19.24
C ALA A 564 4.20 1.77 -19.85
N HIS A 565 3.96 0.61 -19.22
CA HIS A 565 4.32 -0.71 -19.74
C HIS A 565 3.55 -1.06 -21.00
N PHE A 566 2.24 -0.81 -21.03
CA PHE A 566 1.41 -1.01 -22.21
C PHE A 566 1.94 -0.21 -23.40
N LEU A 567 2.17 1.10 -23.21
CA LEU A 567 2.73 1.97 -24.24
C LEU A 567 4.13 1.51 -24.66
N SER A 568 4.95 1.08 -23.71
CA SER A 568 6.31 0.63 -24.03
C SER A 568 6.31 -0.66 -24.85
N ASN A 569 5.44 -1.61 -24.50
CA ASN A 569 5.28 -2.85 -25.25
C ASN A 569 4.74 -2.57 -26.66
N PHE A 570 3.67 -1.78 -26.76
CA PHE A 570 3.03 -1.44 -28.04
C PHE A 570 3.98 -0.71 -29.00
N LEU A 571 4.66 0.33 -28.53
CA LEU A 571 5.55 1.16 -29.36
C LEU A 571 6.88 0.47 -29.73
N GLN A 572 7.21 -0.67 -29.12
CA GLN A 572 8.40 -1.46 -29.46
C GLN A 572 8.10 -2.61 -30.42
N ASN A 573 6.89 -3.18 -30.35
CA ASN A 573 6.57 -4.45 -31.01
C ASN A 573 5.52 -4.37 -32.12
N VAL A 574 4.66 -3.34 -32.16
CA VAL A 574 3.61 -3.25 -33.19
C VAL A 574 4.14 -2.55 -34.45
N ASP A 575 3.94 -3.19 -35.60
CA ASP A 575 4.11 -2.60 -36.93
C ASP A 575 2.77 -2.51 -37.66
N GLU A 576 2.54 -1.40 -38.37
CA GLU A 576 1.23 -1.06 -38.95
C GLU A 576 1.00 -1.66 -40.35
N TYR A 577 2.10 -1.97 -41.06
CA TYR A 577 2.06 -2.52 -42.42
C TYR A 577 2.22 -4.03 -42.44
N GLU A 578 2.28 -4.63 -41.26
CA GLU A 578 2.55 -6.04 -41.13
C GLU A 578 1.28 -6.87 -41.21
N GLU A 579 1.31 -7.89 -42.06
CA GLU A 579 0.21 -8.82 -42.27
C GLU A 579 0.74 -10.25 -42.06
N PHE A 580 0.13 -10.97 -41.14
CA PHE A 580 0.51 -12.33 -40.74
C PHE A 580 -0.48 -13.33 -41.36
N GLY A 581 -0.28 -13.65 -42.64
CA GLY A 581 -1.19 -14.51 -43.40
C GLY A 581 -2.61 -13.95 -43.44
N ASN A 582 -3.54 -14.55 -42.68
CA ASN A 582 -4.94 -14.11 -42.59
C ASN A 582 -5.18 -13.04 -41.52
N LEU A 583 -4.17 -12.74 -40.70
CA LEU A 583 -4.22 -11.76 -39.62
C LEU A 583 -3.56 -10.47 -40.06
N LYS A 584 -4.15 -9.35 -39.66
CA LYS A 584 -3.62 -8.02 -39.85
C LYS A 584 -2.96 -7.54 -38.55
N GLY A 585 -1.80 -6.92 -38.65
CA GLY A 585 -1.19 -6.19 -37.55
C GLY A 585 -2.09 -5.06 -37.05
N ASP A 586 -1.92 -4.70 -35.77
CA ASP A 586 -2.64 -3.57 -35.21
C ASP A 586 -2.16 -2.26 -35.84
N ARG A 587 -3.11 -1.33 -36.04
CA ARG A 587 -2.78 0.03 -36.46
C ARG A 587 -2.15 0.82 -35.32
N ARG A 588 -1.54 1.96 -35.65
CA ARG A 588 -1.05 2.94 -34.66
C ARG A 588 -2.14 3.33 -33.65
N LEU A 589 -1.72 3.66 -32.44
CA LEU A 589 -2.60 4.09 -31.36
C LEU A 589 -3.41 5.33 -31.78
N ASN A 590 -4.71 5.27 -31.54
CA ASN A 590 -5.61 6.40 -31.79
C ASN A 590 -5.68 7.31 -30.56
N GLU A 591 -5.98 8.59 -30.76
CA GLU A 591 -6.14 9.54 -29.64
C GLU A 591 -7.26 9.10 -28.69
N THR A 592 -8.36 8.56 -29.23
CA THR A 592 -9.50 8.05 -28.47
C THR A 592 -9.13 6.87 -27.56
N GLN A 593 -8.21 6.01 -28.00
CA GLN A 593 -7.70 4.90 -27.18
C GLN A 593 -6.91 5.42 -25.98
N ILE A 594 -6.03 6.42 -26.19
CA ILE A 594 -5.25 7.01 -25.09
C ILE A 594 -6.16 7.76 -24.11
N TYR A 595 -7.13 8.55 -24.61
CA TYR A 595 -8.13 9.18 -23.75
C TYR A 595 -8.88 8.15 -22.90
N ALA A 596 -9.34 7.06 -23.52
CA ALA A 596 -10.06 6.01 -22.83
C ALA A 596 -9.21 5.33 -21.74
N GLU A 597 -7.92 5.07 -21.99
CA GLU A 597 -7.00 4.51 -20.99
C GLU A 597 -6.81 5.46 -19.79
N VAL A 598 -6.66 6.77 -20.04
CA VAL A 598 -6.48 7.78 -18.98
C VAL A 598 -7.76 7.95 -18.16
N ILE A 599 -8.91 8.02 -18.82
CA ILE A 599 -10.21 8.12 -18.15
C ILE A 599 -10.47 6.89 -17.28
N ALA A 600 -10.18 5.69 -17.79
CA ALA A 600 -10.38 4.44 -17.07
C ALA A 600 -9.53 4.35 -15.79
N ASN A 601 -8.30 4.89 -15.79
CA ASN A 601 -7.47 4.98 -14.57
C ASN A 601 -8.13 5.82 -13.47
N VAL A 602 -8.78 6.93 -13.82
CA VAL A 602 -9.45 7.82 -12.84
C VAL A 602 -10.79 7.24 -12.38
N MET A 603 -11.54 6.59 -13.27
CA MET A 603 -12.84 5.98 -12.95
C MET A 603 -12.71 4.78 -12.01
N ALA A 604 -11.61 4.03 -12.11
CA ALA A 604 -11.45 2.76 -11.42
C ALA A 604 -11.00 2.85 -9.96
N ASP A 605 -10.31 3.92 -9.58
CA ASP A 605 -9.79 4.10 -8.22
C ASP A 605 -10.20 5.46 -7.65
N TRP A 606 -10.96 5.42 -6.56
CA TRP A 606 -11.44 6.62 -5.89
C TRP A 606 -10.33 7.43 -5.19
N LYS A 607 -9.12 6.90 -5.01
CA LYS A 607 -7.96 7.67 -4.49
C LYS A 607 -7.28 8.50 -5.58
N ILE A 608 -7.42 8.10 -6.85
CA ILE A 608 -6.86 8.82 -7.99
C ILE A 608 -7.78 10.01 -8.32
N VAL A 609 -7.25 11.23 -8.24
CA VAL A 609 -8.01 12.44 -8.54
C VAL A 609 -7.82 12.87 -10.00
N GLY A 610 -6.63 12.60 -10.54
CA GLY A 610 -6.30 12.83 -11.95
C GLY A 610 -5.26 11.85 -12.47
N ALA A 611 -5.23 11.67 -13.78
CA ALA A 611 -4.22 10.88 -14.47
C ALA A 611 -3.94 11.49 -15.84
N GLY A 612 -2.77 11.27 -16.41
CA GLY A 612 -2.46 11.77 -17.75
C GLY A 612 -1.32 11.04 -18.42
N VAL A 613 -1.26 11.15 -19.75
CA VAL A 613 -0.14 10.69 -20.57
C VAL A 613 0.40 11.88 -21.33
N PHE A 614 1.71 12.09 -21.27
CA PHE A 614 2.38 13.21 -21.91
C PHE A 614 3.44 12.69 -22.85
N PHE A 615 3.22 12.83 -24.16
CA PHE A 615 4.22 12.47 -25.16
C PHE A 615 5.25 13.59 -25.33
N ASP A 616 6.50 13.23 -25.60
CA ASP A 616 7.52 14.18 -26.01
C ASP A 616 7.23 14.71 -27.41
N ARG A 617 7.90 15.81 -27.78
CA ARG A 617 7.64 16.55 -29.01
C ARG A 617 7.75 15.64 -30.24
N TYR A 618 6.73 15.65 -31.10
CA TYR A 618 6.63 14.82 -32.32
C TYR A 618 6.70 13.30 -32.10
N LYS A 619 6.51 12.81 -30.87
CA LYS A 619 6.56 11.37 -30.57
C LYS A 619 5.20 10.67 -30.72
N PHE A 620 4.11 11.42 -30.76
CA PHE A 620 2.78 10.85 -31.03
C PHE A 620 2.45 10.93 -32.53
N ARG A 621 2.24 9.76 -33.13
CA ARG A 621 1.85 9.61 -34.53
C ARG A 621 0.47 9.00 -34.58
N MET A 622 -0.48 9.70 -35.20
CA MET A 622 -1.83 9.19 -35.35
C MET A 622 -1.88 8.07 -36.41
N SER A 623 -2.96 7.31 -36.40
CA SER A 623 -3.28 6.39 -37.49
C SER A 623 -3.94 7.18 -38.62
N PRO A 624 -3.52 7.04 -39.89
CA PRO A 624 -4.21 7.67 -40.99
C PRO A 624 -5.66 7.14 -41.11
N PRO A 625 -6.65 8.00 -41.35
CA PRO A 625 -8.06 7.59 -41.45
C PRO A 625 -8.36 6.73 -42.69
N ILE A 626 -7.50 6.77 -43.72
CA ILE A 626 -7.61 6.01 -44.98
C ILE A 626 -6.26 5.33 -45.23
N ASN A 627 -6.26 4.11 -45.77
CA ASN A 627 -5.06 3.46 -46.30
C ASN A 627 -4.47 4.33 -47.43
N ASN A 628 -3.69 5.34 -47.10
CA ASN A 628 -2.98 6.14 -48.08
C ASN A 628 -1.49 5.88 -47.92
N THR A 629 -0.94 5.11 -48.85
CA THR A 629 0.50 4.80 -48.97
C THR A 629 1.29 5.95 -49.59
N ASP A 630 0.64 7.08 -49.88
CA ASP A 630 1.26 8.23 -50.54
C ASP A 630 2.23 8.96 -49.58
N PRO A 631 3.53 9.04 -49.92
CA PRO A 631 4.57 9.67 -49.10
C PRO A 631 4.29 11.13 -48.74
N ARG A 632 3.41 11.80 -49.48
CA ARG A 632 3.04 13.21 -49.26
C ARG A 632 2.18 13.45 -48.01
N PHE A 633 1.45 12.44 -47.54
CA PHE A 633 0.60 12.55 -46.34
C PHE A 633 1.28 12.05 -45.06
N VAL A 634 2.51 11.53 -45.17
CA VAL A 634 3.31 11.02 -44.04
C VAL A 634 3.63 12.11 -43.00
N ASN A 635 3.72 13.37 -43.44
CA ASN A 635 4.04 14.52 -42.59
C ASN A 635 2.81 15.13 -41.89
N GLY A 636 1.58 14.78 -42.29
CA GLY A 636 0.34 15.36 -41.73
C GLY A 636 -0.20 14.65 -40.48
N ILE A 637 0.52 13.65 -39.98
CA ILE A 637 0.01 12.63 -39.04
C ILE A 637 0.73 12.68 -37.67
N THR A 638 1.82 13.43 -37.57
CA THR A 638 2.59 13.58 -36.33
C THR A 638 2.15 14.83 -35.58
N ARG A 639 1.65 14.66 -34.36
CA ARG A 639 1.27 15.80 -33.51
C ARG A 639 2.50 16.36 -32.83
N GLU A 640 2.64 17.69 -32.84
CA GLU A 640 3.76 18.35 -32.15
C GLU A 640 3.72 18.05 -30.65
N PHE A 641 2.56 18.27 -30.02
CA PHE A 641 2.29 17.91 -28.63
C PHE A 641 1.00 17.10 -28.55
N PHE A 642 0.98 16.13 -27.64
CA PHE A 642 -0.20 15.34 -27.32
C PHE A 642 -0.09 14.90 -25.85
N GLY A 643 -1.02 15.39 -25.05
CA GLY A 643 -0.97 15.24 -23.59
C GLY A 643 -2.35 15.10 -22.96
N PRO A 644 -3.09 14.00 -23.19
CA PRO A 644 -4.39 13.81 -22.56
C PRO A 644 -4.26 13.67 -21.04
N PHE A 645 -5.04 14.46 -20.32
CA PHE A 645 -5.16 14.43 -18.87
C PHE A 645 -6.64 14.36 -18.49
N ALA A 646 -6.99 13.39 -17.63
CA ALA A 646 -8.33 13.23 -17.10
C ALA A 646 -8.35 13.48 -15.59
N TRP A 647 -9.49 13.97 -15.11
CA TRP A 647 -9.73 14.19 -13.69
C TRP A 647 -11.20 13.96 -13.34
N ARG A 648 -11.42 13.76 -12.05
CA ARG A 648 -12.74 13.54 -11.48
C ARG A 648 -13.30 14.84 -10.91
N VAL A 649 -14.57 15.10 -11.20
CA VAL A 649 -15.35 16.19 -10.63
C VAL A 649 -16.41 15.58 -9.71
N ARG A 650 -16.31 15.87 -8.41
CA ARG A 650 -17.25 15.35 -7.41
C ARG A 650 -18.63 15.98 -7.57
N ALA A 651 -19.65 15.15 -7.44
CA ALA A 651 -21.06 15.52 -7.50
C ALA A 651 -21.52 16.29 -6.25
N THR A 652 -21.10 17.55 -6.07
CA THR A 652 -21.56 18.40 -4.95
C THR A 652 -22.34 19.66 -5.40
N GLY A 653 -22.99 19.64 -6.57
CA GLY A 653 -23.75 20.79 -7.11
C GLY A 653 -24.92 20.42 -8.04
N VAL A 654 -25.83 21.39 -8.22
CA VAL A 654 -27.07 21.29 -9.04
C VAL A 654 -26.71 20.97 -10.49
N GLY A 655 -26.93 19.72 -10.88
CA GLY A 655 -26.53 19.18 -12.19
C GLY A 655 -26.35 17.67 -12.19
N SER A 656 -26.05 17.07 -11.02
CA SER A 656 -26.06 15.61 -10.81
C SER A 656 -27.46 15.03 -10.91
N VAL A 657 -27.82 14.52 -12.08
CA VAL A 657 -28.91 13.54 -12.18
C VAL A 657 -28.37 12.21 -11.64
N GLY A 658 -28.68 11.87 -10.39
CA GLY A 658 -28.42 10.55 -9.81
C GLY A 658 -27.20 10.37 -8.90
N GLY A 659 -26.52 11.45 -8.46
CA GLY A 659 -25.48 11.37 -7.43
C GLY A 659 -24.15 10.71 -7.83
N ALA A 660 -23.91 10.51 -9.14
CA ALA A 660 -22.66 9.94 -9.66
C ALA A 660 -21.60 11.00 -9.97
N ASP A 661 -20.33 10.66 -9.76
CA ASP A 661 -19.18 11.50 -10.12
C ASP A 661 -19.10 11.72 -11.64
N TYR A 662 -18.69 12.92 -12.04
CA TYR A 662 -18.45 13.27 -13.45
C TYR A 662 -16.97 13.18 -13.77
N PHE A 663 -16.64 12.73 -14.99
CA PHE A 663 -15.27 12.61 -15.45
C PHE A 663 -15.01 13.55 -16.63
N LYS A 664 -13.90 14.27 -16.58
CA LYS A 664 -13.48 15.17 -17.65
C LYS A 664 -12.09 14.80 -18.13
N ALA A 665 -11.84 14.97 -19.42
CA ALA A 665 -10.53 14.79 -20.02
C ALA A 665 -10.23 15.93 -20.99
N MET A 666 -8.98 16.36 -21.06
CA MET A 666 -8.56 17.39 -22.01
C MET A 666 -7.13 17.17 -22.50
N ASP A 667 -6.85 17.67 -23.70
CA ASP A 667 -5.49 17.71 -24.23
C ASP A 667 -4.72 18.91 -23.68
N PHE A 668 -3.62 18.66 -22.97
CA PHE A 668 -2.75 19.73 -22.49
C PHE A 668 -2.02 20.45 -23.63
N ALA A 669 -1.96 19.88 -24.84
CA ALA A 669 -1.43 20.58 -26.01
C ALA A 669 -2.24 21.84 -26.39
N GLY A 670 -3.52 21.91 -25.99
CA GLY A 670 -4.38 23.07 -26.22
C GLY A 670 -4.14 24.23 -25.25
N LEU A 671 -3.40 24.02 -24.15
CA LEU A 671 -3.08 25.06 -23.18
C LEU A 671 -1.98 26.00 -23.72
N PRO A 672 -1.97 27.28 -23.30
CA PRO A 672 -0.92 28.22 -23.71
C PRO A 672 0.45 27.88 -23.09
N LYS A 673 0.47 27.19 -21.95
CA LYS A 673 1.70 26.73 -21.28
C LYS A 673 1.97 25.29 -21.66
N TYR A 674 3.16 25.02 -22.20
CA TYR A 674 3.56 23.68 -22.61
C TYR A 674 3.94 22.82 -21.40
N TYR A 675 3.42 21.59 -21.34
CA TYR A 675 3.78 20.63 -20.29
C TYR A 675 5.23 20.15 -20.38
N THR A 676 5.84 20.20 -21.57
CA THR A 676 7.26 19.84 -21.78
C THR A 676 8.22 20.84 -21.14
N ASP A 677 7.76 22.06 -20.85
CA ASP A 677 8.53 23.09 -20.17
C ASP A 677 8.53 22.94 -18.64
N GLU A 678 7.64 22.12 -18.11
CA GLU A 678 7.56 21.86 -16.69
C GLU A 678 8.80 21.13 -16.17
N SER A 679 9.21 21.46 -14.94
CA SER A 679 10.43 20.92 -14.34
C SER A 679 10.39 19.39 -14.22
N TRP A 680 9.22 18.82 -13.95
CA TRP A 680 9.04 17.37 -13.81
C TRP A 680 9.27 16.63 -15.12
N PHE A 681 8.78 17.15 -16.25
CA PHE A 681 8.96 16.54 -17.57
C PHE A 681 10.42 16.66 -18.02
N ARG A 682 11.02 17.84 -17.86
CA ARG A 682 12.43 18.09 -18.19
C ARG A 682 13.38 17.21 -17.39
N SER A 683 13.15 17.08 -16.08
CA SER A 683 13.96 16.21 -15.20
C SER A 683 13.88 14.74 -15.64
N MET A 684 12.68 14.24 -15.91
CA MET A 684 12.48 12.85 -16.35
C MET A 684 13.12 12.61 -17.73
N LYS A 685 12.93 13.51 -18.68
CA LYS A 685 13.57 13.45 -20.00
C LYS A 685 15.09 13.48 -19.91
N ALA A 686 15.66 14.33 -19.05
CA ALA A 686 17.10 14.42 -18.86
C ALA A 686 17.69 13.14 -18.25
N ARG A 687 17.00 12.51 -17.30
CA ARG A 687 17.39 11.23 -16.69
C ARG A 687 17.51 10.10 -17.73
N TRP A 688 16.55 10.05 -18.65
CA TRP A 688 16.40 8.96 -19.63
C TRP A 688 16.83 9.32 -21.05
N ALA A 689 17.58 10.41 -21.23
CA ALA A 689 18.07 10.83 -22.54
C ALA A 689 19.08 9.85 -23.14
N THR A 690 19.94 9.25 -22.30
CA THR A 690 21.03 8.37 -22.73
C THR A 690 21.16 7.08 -21.91
N ASN A 691 20.59 7.04 -20.70
CA ASN A 691 20.74 5.90 -19.80
C ASN A 691 19.54 4.95 -19.90
N PHE A 692 19.69 3.83 -20.62
CA PHE A 692 18.67 2.77 -20.72
C PHE A 692 19.08 1.46 -20.05
N VAL A 693 20.17 1.48 -19.27
CA VAL A 693 20.72 0.28 -18.62
C VAL A 693 19.82 -0.21 -17.48
N GLY A 694 19.12 0.71 -16.80
CA GLY A 694 18.20 0.38 -15.71
C GLY A 694 16.90 -0.32 -16.14
N LEU A 695 16.56 -0.32 -17.44
CA LEU A 695 15.29 -0.88 -17.91
C LEU A 695 15.28 -2.41 -17.86
N LYS A 696 14.25 -2.97 -17.22
CA LYS A 696 14.04 -4.42 -17.19
C LYS A 696 13.50 -4.91 -18.53
N LYS A 697 14.05 -6.03 -19.01
CA LYS A 697 13.55 -6.74 -20.19
C LYS A 697 12.43 -7.68 -19.76
N PHE A 698 11.29 -7.60 -20.43
CA PHE A 698 10.16 -8.52 -20.30
C PHE A 698 10.03 -9.35 -21.57
N THR A 699 9.60 -10.61 -21.39
CA THR A 699 9.43 -11.57 -22.49
C THR A 699 7.98 -12.04 -22.49
N ALA A 700 7.33 -11.92 -23.64
CA ALA A 700 5.94 -12.32 -23.81
C ALA A 700 5.82 -13.41 -24.89
N LYS A 701 5.03 -14.43 -24.58
CA LYS A 701 4.85 -15.66 -25.37
C LYS A 701 3.39 -15.79 -25.82
N PRO A 702 2.99 -15.05 -26.87
CA PRO A 702 1.64 -15.12 -27.42
C PRO A 702 1.39 -16.42 -28.20
N MET A 703 0.34 -17.13 -27.82
CA MET A 703 -0.30 -18.20 -28.60
C MET A 703 -1.63 -17.67 -29.14
N ILE A 704 -1.75 -17.66 -30.46
CA ILE A 704 -2.92 -17.16 -31.19
C ILE A 704 -3.68 -18.34 -31.79
N ARG A 705 -4.96 -18.14 -32.10
CA ARG A 705 -5.76 -19.15 -32.80
C ARG A 705 -5.31 -19.30 -34.25
N SER A 706 -5.31 -20.53 -34.77
CA SER A 706 -4.97 -20.82 -36.17
C SER A 706 -6.02 -20.28 -37.16
N ASN A 707 -7.29 -20.57 -36.87
CA ASN A 707 -8.43 -20.28 -37.74
C ASN A 707 -9.53 -19.51 -36.99
N TYR A 708 -10.45 -18.90 -37.75
CA TYR A 708 -11.65 -18.25 -37.21
C TYR A 708 -12.48 -19.14 -36.25
N PRO A 709 -12.74 -20.43 -36.54
CA PRO A 709 -13.46 -21.30 -35.59
C PRO A 709 -12.67 -21.60 -34.32
N GLY A 710 -11.33 -21.50 -34.37
CA GLY A 710 -10.45 -21.74 -33.23
C GLY A 710 -10.06 -23.20 -33.00
N ASP A 711 -9.80 -23.97 -34.06
CA ASP A 711 -9.51 -25.41 -33.93
C ASP A 711 -8.22 -25.71 -33.17
N SER A 712 -7.20 -24.88 -33.33
CA SER A 712 -5.88 -25.05 -32.70
C SER A 712 -5.22 -23.72 -32.34
N LEU A 713 -4.23 -23.80 -31.45
CA LEU A 713 -3.36 -22.67 -31.09
C LEU A 713 -2.02 -22.80 -31.81
N VAL A 714 -1.53 -21.68 -32.33
CA VAL A 714 -0.26 -21.56 -33.04
C VAL A 714 0.55 -20.45 -32.37
N ARG A 715 1.87 -20.59 -32.41
CA ARG A 715 2.78 -19.53 -31.97
C ARG A 715 2.58 -18.32 -32.88
N PHE A 716 2.55 -17.14 -32.28
CA PHE A 716 2.65 -15.92 -33.07
C PHE A 716 3.98 -15.87 -33.85
N GLU A 717 4.04 -15.10 -34.93
CA GLU A 717 5.22 -15.05 -35.79
C GLU A 717 6.47 -14.58 -35.04
N TYR A 718 6.35 -13.51 -34.25
CA TYR A 718 7.39 -13.06 -33.33
C TYR A 718 7.30 -13.73 -31.97
N TYR A 719 7.53 -15.05 -31.94
CA TYR A 719 7.53 -15.81 -30.71
C TYR A 719 8.95 -16.17 -30.25
N PRO A 720 9.35 -15.81 -29.02
CA PRO A 720 8.74 -14.82 -28.13
C PRO A 720 9.12 -13.38 -28.54
N TYR A 721 8.24 -12.41 -28.29
CA TYR A 721 8.61 -11.00 -28.42
C TYR A 721 9.06 -10.45 -27.07
N THR A 722 9.92 -9.44 -27.11
CA THR A 722 10.52 -8.86 -25.90
C THR A 722 10.48 -7.36 -25.96
N TYR A 723 10.24 -6.71 -24.82
CA TYR A 723 10.28 -5.25 -24.69
C TYR A 723 11.02 -4.85 -23.42
N ARG A 724 11.52 -3.62 -23.39
CA ARG A 724 12.09 -3.03 -22.17
C ARG A 724 11.13 -1.99 -21.60
N ALA A 725 10.93 -2.02 -20.29
CA ALA A 725 10.10 -1.07 -19.57
C ALA A 725 10.73 -0.68 -18.23
N ALA A 726 10.27 0.44 -17.67
CA ALA A 726 10.71 0.95 -16.38
C ALA A 726 10.23 0.03 -15.24
N GLN A 727 10.95 -0.05 -14.13
CA GLN A 727 10.43 -0.66 -12.91
C GLN A 727 9.69 0.37 -12.04
N TYR A 728 9.11 -0.06 -10.92
CA TYR A 728 8.45 0.87 -9.99
C TYR A 728 9.47 1.85 -9.36
N GLU A 729 10.69 1.38 -9.14
CA GLU A 729 11.79 2.17 -8.57
C GLU A 729 12.35 3.24 -9.52
N ASP A 730 12.16 3.05 -10.84
CA ASP A 730 12.55 4.01 -11.87
C ASP A 730 11.59 5.21 -11.96
N GLY A 731 10.37 5.03 -11.46
CA GLY A 731 9.38 6.09 -11.33
C GLY A 731 9.69 7.01 -10.17
N GLU A 732 9.14 8.22 -10.21
CA GLU A 732 9.37 9.22 -9.18
C GLU A 732 8.06 9.84 -8.70
N TRP A 733 7.99 9.96 -7.39
CA TRP A 733 6.95 10.67 -6.69
C TRP A 733 7.38 12.13 -6.50
N LEU A 734 6.60 13.07 -7.04
CA LEU A 734 6.86 14.49 -6.89
C LEU A 734 6.53 14.97 -5.47
N ARG A 735 7.15 16.09 -5.07
CA ARG A 735 6.77 16.79 -3.84
C ARG A 735 5.27 17.17 -3.85
N PRO A 736 4.58 17.16 -2.70
CA PRO A 736 3.16 17.50 -2.67
C PRO A 736 2.91 18.93 -3.12
N GLN A 737 1.91 19.08 -3.97
CA GLN A 737 1.54 20.37 -4.55
C GLN A 737 0.03 20.55 -4.50
N PHE A 738 -0.40 21.78 -4.25
CA PHE A 738 -1.78 22.18 -4.48
C PHE A 738 -1.91 22.62 -5.94
N LYS A 739 -2.65 21.86 -6.75
CA LYS A 739 -2.95 22.27 -8.12
C LYS A 739 -4.09 23.30 -8.07
N CYS A 740 -3.87 24.47 -8.67
CA CYS A 740 -4.82 25.59 -8.68
C CYS A 740 -5.25 25.86 -10.12
N ASP A 741 -5.67 24.80 -10.80
CA ASP A 741 -5.85 24.80 -12.25
C ASP A 741 -7.34 24.69 -12.67
N GLN A 742 -8.28 24.80 -11.71
CA GLN A 742 -9.73 24.57 -11.88
C GLN A 742 -10.10 23.14 -12.31
N MET A 743 -9.09 22.26 -12.46
CA MET A 743 -9.25 20.86 -12.77
C MET A 743 -9.25 20.03 -11.48
N VAL A 744 -8.09 20.03 -10.81
CA VAL A 744 -7.83 19.26 -9.59
C VAL A 744 -7.50 20.27 -8.50
N ASP A 745 -8.52 20.91 -7.94
CA ASP A 745 -8.33 21.94 -6.90
C ASP A 745 -8.13 21.31 -5.52
N SER A 746 -7.05 20.54 -5.36
CA SER A 746 -6.72 19.86 -4.11
C SER A 746 -5.23 19.64 -3.94
N TRP A 747 -4.82 19.34 -2.70
CA TRP A 747 -3.47 18.87 -2.39
C TRP A 747 -3.28 17.47 -2.97
N VAL A 748 -2.36 17.34 -3.91
CA VAL A 748 -2.06 16.08 -4.57
C VAL A 748 -0.58 15.75 -4.50
N VAL A 749 -0.30 14.46 -4.62
CA VAL A 749 1.03 13.95 -4.88
C VAL A 749 1.00 13.18 -6.20
N THR A 750 1.92 13.54 -7.09
CA THR A 750 1.93 13.02 -8.46
C THR A 750 3.03 11.99 -8.61
N TYR A 751 2.67 10.79 -9.09
CA TYR A 751 3.63 9.77 -9.51
C TYR A 751 3.93 9.91 -11.00
N LEU A 752 5.19 9.75 -11.38
CA LEU A 752 5.67 9.83 -12.76
C LEU A 752 6.25 8.48 -13.19
N ALA A 753 5.76 7.92 -14.29
CA ALA A 753 6.28 6.70 -14.90
C ALA A 753 6.72 6.97 -16.35
N PRO A 754 8.01 6.82 -16.70
CA PRO A 754 8.49 7.00 -18.07
C PRO A 754 8.10 5.81 -18.95
N PHE A 755 7.87 6.05 -20.25
CA PHE A 755 7.65 5.00 -21.24
C PHE A 755 8.51 5.18 -22.49
N PHE A 756 8.81 4.05 -23.15
CA PHE A 756 9.85 3.96 -24.17
C PHE A 756 9.34 3.28 -25.44
N GLY A 757 9.76 3.77 -26.59
CA GLY A 757 9.43 3.17 -27.88
C GLY A 757 10.69 2.98 -28.71
N LYS A 758 10.53 2.38 -29.89
CA LYS A 758 11.61 2.38 -30.88
C LYS A 758 11.74 3.76 -31.54
N ASP A 759 12.95 4.09 -31.99
CA ASP A 759 13.19 5.24 -32.87
C ASP A 759 12.49 5.07 -34.23
N ASP A 760 12.51 6.11 -35.06
CA ASP A 760 11.85 6.10 -36.36
C ASP A 760 12.44 5.07 -37.33
N ILE A 761 13.72 4.71 -37.15
CA ILE A 761 14.45 3.69 -37.93
C ILE A 761 14.23 2.28 -37.32
N LYS A 762 13.53 2.18 -36.20
CA LYS A 762 13.22 0.96 -35.43
C LYS A 762 14.45 0.23 -34.87
N GLN A 763 15.59 0.89 -34.67
CA GLN A 763 16.83 0.25 -34.23
C GLN A 763 17.09 0.39 -32.73
N ASN A 764 16.95 1.61 -32.20
CA ASN A 764 17.29 1.93 -30.82
C ASN A 764 16.04 2.25 -30.01
N ILE A 765 16.12 2.02 -28.69
CA ILE A 765 15.09 2.45 -27.75
C ILE A 765 15.25 3.94 -27.49
N GLU A 766 14.13 4.66 -27.49
CA GLU A 766 14.08 6.07 -27.16
C GLU A 766 12.98 6.37 -26.14
N PHE A 767 13.21 7.43 -25.37
CA PHE A 767 12.19 8.01 -24.49
C PHE A 767 11.06 8.61 -25.33
N LYS A 768 9.81 8.20 -25.07
CA LYS A 768 8.62 8.68 -25.80
C LYS A 768 7.75 9.61 -24.95
N GLY A 769 7.76 9.50 -23.64
CA GLY A 769 6.95 10.34 -22.76
C GLY A 769 6.84 9.87 -21.32
N VAL A 770 5.92 10.47 -20.58
CA VAL A 770 5.66 10.20 -19.15
C VAL A 770 4.17 9.98 -18.92
N VAL A 771 3.83 8.98 -18.12
CA VAL A 771 2.50 8.76 -17.54
C VAL A 771 2.48 9.33 -16.13
N THR A 772 1.38 9.97 -15.76
CA THR A 772 1.20 10.60 -14.45
C THR A 772 -0.09 10.13 -13.79
N VAL A 773 -0.04 9.99 -12.47
CA VAL A 773 -1.21 9.75 -11.62
C VAL A 773 -1.13 10.68 -10.42
N ASP A 774 -2.20 11.43 -10.19
CA ASP A 774 -2.38 12.34 -9.06
C ASP A 774 -3.23 11.66 -7.99
N VAL A 775 -2.66 11.49 -6.80
CA VAL A 775 -3.33 10.93 -5.63
C VAL A 775 -3.59 12.05 -4.62
N SER A 776 -4.78 12.06 -4.01
CA SER A 776 -5.12 13.03 -2.98
C SER A 776 -4.22 12.86 -1.74
N LEU A 777 -3.56 13.94 -1.31
CA LEU A 777 -2.73 13.93 -0.09
C LEU A 777 -3.56 13.65 1.16
N SER A 778 -4.87 13.93 1.15
CA SER A 778 -5.78 13.68 2.28
C SER A 778 -5.81 12.21 2.72
N GLU A 779 -5.52 11.28 1.81
CA GLU A 779 -5.54 9.84 2.03
C GLU A 779 -4.23 9.29 2.59
N LEU A 780 -3.18 10.13 2.69
CA LEU A 780 -1.87 9.72 3.22
C LEU A 780 -1.89 9.77 4.75
N SER A 781 -1.51 8.66 5.40
CA SER A 781 -1.34 8.60 6.85
C SER A 781 0.04 9.13 7.27
N LEU A 782 0.07 9.96 8.31
CA LEU A 782 1.29 10.55 8.86
C LEU A 782 1.99 9.62 9.85
N ASP A 783 3.32 9.61 9.82
CA ASP A 783 4.14 8.94 10.83
C ASP A 783 4.80 9.97 11.75
N GLN A 784 4.31 10.06 12.99
CA GLN A 784 4.80 11.00 14.00
C GLN A 784 5.82 10.38 14.97
N CYS A 785 6.05 9.08 14.85
CA CYS A 785 6.90 8.35 15.79
C CYS A 785 8.38 8.70 15.60
N PRO A 786 9.24 8.40 16.60
CA PRO A 786 10.66 8.55 16.42
C PRO A 786 11.18 7.64 15.33
N GLY A 787 12.07 8.17 14.49
CA GLY A 787 12.71 7.43 13.41
C GLY A 787 14.16 7.81 13.26
N ASP A 788 14.86 7.10 12.38
CA ASP A 788 16.28 7.33 12.15
C ASP A 788 16.59 8.77 11.75
N PHE A 789 17.80 9.23 12.08
CA PHE A 789 18.21 10.58 11.73
C PHE A 789 18.21 10.81 10.21
N HIS A 790 18.61 9.80 9.44
CA HIS A 790 18.76 9.88 7.98
C HIS A 790 17.44 9.80 7.20
N THR A 791 16.35 9.31 7.80
CA THR A 791 15.07 9.21 7.09
C THR A 791 14.40 10.59 6.98
N PRO A 792 14.13 11.10 5.77
CA PRO A 792 13.50 12.40 5.59
C PRO A 792 11.99 12.29 5.87
N ASN A 793 11.60 12.52 7.11
CA ASN A 793 10.21 12.64 7.55
C ASN A 793 10.04 13.96 8.30
N ALA A 794 9.13 14.82 7.84
CA ALA A 794 8.85 16.11 8.48
C ALA A 794 8.15 15.97 9.85
N PHE A 795 7.50 14.83 10.09
CA PHE A 795 6.66 14.56 11.24
C PHE A 795 7.33 13.68 12.30
N LYS A 796 8.52 13.12 12.04
CA LYS A 796 9.23 12.28 13.02
C LYS A 796 9.55 13.05 14.30
N ASN A 797 9.63 12.34 15.43
CA ASN A 797 9.91 12.92 16.75
C ASN A 797 8.89 13.97 17.21
N THR A 798 7.67 13.96 16.69
CA THR A 798 6.59 14.88 17.11
C THR A 798 5.54 14.22 18.00
N ALA A 799 5.49 12.88 18.03
CA ALA A 799 4.61 12.12 18.91
C ALA A 799 4.88 12.44 20.39
N ARG A 800 3.82 12.72 21.15
CA ARG A 800 3.91 13.19 22.55
C ARG A 800 3.90 12.06 23.59
N CYS A 801 4.42 10.88 23.23
CA CYS A 801 4.56 9.77 24.16
C CYS A 801 5.61 10.05 25.24
N ASP A 802 5.45 9.44 26.42
CA ASP A 802 6.50 9.43 27.45
C ASP A 802 7.54 8.34 27.13
N PHE A 803 8.57 8.68 26.38
CA PHE A 803 9.57 7.71 25.90
C PHE A 803 10.43 7.05 27.00
N GLU A 804 10.31 7.46 28.27
CA GLU A 804 10.92 6.71 29.37
C GLU A 804 10.14 5.43 29.69
N SER A 805 8.81 5.51 29.65
CA SER A 805 7.90 4.43 30.02
C SER A 805 7.18 3.81 28.82
N GLN A 806 7.18 4.48 27.67
CA GLN A 806 6.41 4.15 26.46
C GLN A 806 7.29 4.11 25.20
N PHE A 807 6.78 3.46 24.16
CA PHE A 807 7.27 3.56 22.79
C PHE A 807 6.10 3.89 21.85
N CYS A 808 6.42 4.41 20.67
CA CYS A 808 5.43 4.92 19.71
C CYS A 808 5.26 3.96 18.55
N VAL A 809 4.02 3.68 18.17
CA VAL A 809 3.66 2.90 16.97
C VAL A 809 2.75 3.74 16.08
N PRO A 810 3.07 3.94 14.79
CA PRO A 810 2.22 4.72 13.90
C PRO A 810 0.91 3.98 13.59
N TRP A 811 -0.17 4.73 13.39
CA TRP A 811 -1.47 4.15 13.04
C TRP A 811 -1.75 4.31 11.53
N GLU A 812 -1.78 3.20 10.81
CA GLU A 812 -2.04 3.21 9.36
C GLU A 812 -3.54 3.32 9.00
N GLY A 813 -3.82 3.90 7.81
CA GLY A 813 -5.14 3.94 7.20
C GLY A 813 -6.04 5.08 7.72
N ARG A 814 -5.44 6.18 8.18
CA ARG A 814 -6.15 7.41 8.57
C ARG A 814 -5.72 8.60 7.71
N ARG A 815 -6.53 9.66 7.73
CA ARG A 815 -6.34 10.86 6.90
C ARG A 815 -5.06 11.62 7.27
N TYR A 816 -4.68 12.59 6.44
CA TYR A 816 -3.55 13.50 6.65
C TYR A 816 -3.77 14.46 7.84
N SER A 817 -3.66 13.94 9.07
CA SER A 817 -3.86 14.67 10.33
C SER A 817 -2.96 14.10 11.43
N THR A 818 -2.75 14.88 12.49
CA THR A 818 -1.95 14.50 13.66
C THR A 818 -2.75 13.69 14.68
N GLY A 819 -2.04 13.09 15.63
CA GLY A 819 -2.56 12.26 16.71
C GLY A 819 -2.79 10.81 16.31
N TYR A 820 -2.37 10.39 15.11
CA TYR A 820 -2.57 9.02 14.62
C TYR A 820 -1.36 8.13 14.93
N TYR A 821 -1.08 7.97 16.22
CA TYR A 821 -0.09 7.04 16.76
C TYR A 821 -0.61 6.45 18.07
N LYS A 822 -0.08 5.28 18.44
CA LYS A 822 -0.30 4.65 19.73
C LYS A 822 0.95 4.82 20.58
N CYS A 823 0.78 5.16 21.86
CA CYS A 823 1.87 5.04 22.84
C CYS A 823 1.67 3.76 23.65
N GLU A 824 2.49 2.76 23.39
CA GLU A 824 2.46 1.46 24.05
C GLU A 824 3.51 1.42 25.17
N CYS A 825 3.23 0.69 26.26
CA CYS A 825 4.17 0.63 27.39
C CYS A 825 5.40 -0.22 27.06
N ARG A 826 6.59 0.26 27.43
CA ARG A 826 7.83 -0.51 27.32
C ARG A 826 7.84 -1.68 28.29
N GLN A 827 8.72 -2.64 28.04
CA GLN A 827 8.96 -3.77 28.92
C GLN A 827 9.29 -3.31 30.36
N GLY A 828 8.71 -4.01 31.34
CA GLY A 828 8.82 -3.65 32.76
C GLY A 828 7.92 -2.47 33.17
N PHE A 829 7.09 -1.95 32.27
CA PHE A 829 6.05 -0.96 32.57
C PHE A 829 4.66 -1.54 32.28
N GLU A 830 3.67 -1.05 33.03
CA GLU A 830 2.27 -1.45 32.95
C GLU A 830 1.37 -0.25 32.64
N TYR A 831 0.29 -0.54 31.91
CA TYR A 831 -0.76 0.43 31.64
C TYR A 831 -1.67 0.57 32.87
N THR A 832 -1.90 1.81 33.31
CA THR A 832 -2.46 2.10 34.65
C THR A 832 -3.98 2.20 34.70
N PHE A 833 -4.66 2.42 33.57
CA PHE A 833 -6.09 2.71 33.56
C PHE A 833 -6.93 1.45 33.39
N ASN A 834 -8.12 1.45 34.00
CA ASN A 834 -9.10 0.39 33.84
C ASN A 834 -10.06 0.71 32.68
N ASP A 835 -9.55 0.73 31.45
CA ASP A 835 -10.34 0.79 30.23
C ASP A 835 -10.09 -0.45 29.34
N LEU A 836 -10.81 -0.55 28.22
CA LEU A 836 -10.63 -1.64 27.25
C LEU A 836 -9.38 -1.45 26.37
N ASN A 837 -8.57 -0.42 26.65
CA ASN A 837 -7.36 -0.11 25.92
C ASN A 837 -6.14 -0.57 26.72
N TRP A 838 -5.03 -0.77 26.01
CA TRP A 838 -3.73 -1.14 26.57
C TRP A 838 -2.61 -0.19 26.11
N TYR A 839 -3.00 0.88 25.41
CA TYR A 839 -2.14 1.93 24.86
C TYR A 839 -2.82 3.29 25.05
N PHE A 840 -2.02 4.35 25.03
CA PHE A 840 -2.54 5.72 25.00
C PHE A 840 -2.76 6.18 23.56
N ASP A 841 -3.95 6.67 23.25
CA ASP A 841 -4.28 7.22 21.94
C ASP A 841 -3.57 8.57 21.74
N GLY A 842 -2.83 8.69 20.65
CA GLY A 842 -2.09 9.90 20.29
C GLY A 842 -2.99 11.14 20.15
N GLN A 843 -4.25 10.99 19.74
CA GLN A 843 -5.19 12.11 19.69
C GLN A 843 -5.47 12.66 21.09
N THR A 844 -5.65 11.77 22.06
CA THR A 844 -5.87 12.13 23.46
C THR A 844 -4.60 12.78 24.04
N MET A 845 -3.42 12.21 23.76
CA MET A 845 -2.13 12.78 24.17
C MET A 845 -1.95 14.22 23.67
N GLU A 846 -2.20 14.46 22.38
CA GLU A 846 -2.07 15.80 21.79
C GLU A 846 -3.14 16.77 22.32
N GLN A 847 -4.37 16.32 22.54
CA GLN A 847 -5.43 17.15 23.10
C GLN A 847 -5.15 17.57 24.54
N GLU A 848 -4.75 16.63 25.40
CA GLU A 848 -4.39 16.93 26.79
C GLU A 848 -3.15 17.81 26.87
N TYR A 849 -2.16 17.59 26.01
CA TYR A 849 -1.01 18.49 25.90
C TYR A 849 -1.42 19.91 25.47
N LYS A 850 -2.34 20.05 24.51
CA LYS A 850 -2.88 21.37 24.12
C LYS A 850 -3.57 22.07 25.29
N LYS A 851 -4.34 21.34 26.12
CA LYS A 851 -4.96 21.90 27.34
C LYS A 851 -3.90 22.37 28.33
N MET A 852 -2.86 21.56 28.55
CA MET A 852 -1.73 21.90 29.42
C MET A 852 -1.07 23.22 28.97
N MET A 853 -0.82 23.37 27.66
CA MET A 853 -0.23 24.60 27.09
C MET A 853 -1.14 25.83 27.22
N GLN A 854 -2.46 25.64 27.19
CA GLN A 854 -3.45 26.71 27.38
C GLN A 854 -3.70 27.05 28.86
N GLY A 855 -3.11 26.31 29.80
CA GLY A 855 -3.36 26.47 31.23
C GLY A 855 -4.77 26.02 31.66
N ILE A 856 -5.45 25.27 30.80
CA ILE A 856 -6.73 24.61 31.10
C ILE A 856 -6.40 23.34 31.89
N PRO A 857 -7.23 22.92 32.86
CA PRO A 857 -7.01 21.67 33.56
C PRO A 857 -6.91 20.48 32.59
N ASP A 858 -5.77 19.79 32.66
CA ASP A 858 -5.41 18.68 31.78
C ASP A 858 -5.04 17.44 32.59
N ARG A 859 -4.86 16.32 31.88
CA ARG A 859 -4.44 15.03 32.43
C ARG A 859 -3.13 14.53 31.83
N PHE A 860 -2.38 15.37 31.13
CA PHE A 860 -1.25 14.95 30.32
C PHE A 860 -0.18 14.22 31.15
N GLU A 861 0.13 14.73 32.34
CA GLU A 861 1.12 14.10 33.25
C GLU A 861 0.71 12.70 33.77
N THR A 862 -0.58 12.36 33.69
CA THR A 862 -1.11 11.04 34.10
C THR A 862 -1.04 10.00 32.98
N LEU A 863 -0.86 10.42 31.72
CA LEU A 863 -0.83 9.55 30.54
C LEU A 863 0.56 8.93 30.32
N LYS A 864 1.12 8.31 31.37
CA LYS A 864 2.41 7.62 31.37
C LYS A 864 2.28 6.21 31.95
N CYS A 865 3.12 5.28 31.51
CA CYS A 865 3.09 3.94 32.08
C CYS A 865 3.77 3.90 33.45
N ARG A 866 3.30 3.02 34.33
CA ARG A 866 3.88 2.79 35.68
C ARG A 866 4.88 1.65 35.61
N LYS A 867 5.86 1.60 36.53
CA LYS A 867 6.76 0.43 36.63
C LYS A 867 5.99 -0.79 37.14
N ALA A 868 6.06 -1.90 36.41
CA ALA A 868 5.44 -3.16 36.77
C ALA A 868 6.02 -3.71 38.09
N GLY A 869 5.17 -4.31 38.92
CA GLY A 869 5.59 -4.92 40.20
C GLY A 869 5.80 -3.95 41.36
N ALA A 870 5.63 -2.64 41.15
CA ALA A 870 5.55 -1.69 42.25
C ALA A 870 4.15 -1.73 42.88
N ALA A 871 3.65 -2.90 43.32
CA ALA A 871 2.73 -2.87 44.46
C ALA A 871 3.48 -2.05 45.50
N ALA A 872 2.90 -0.93 45.95
CA ALA A 872 3.50 -0.21 47.05
C ALA A 872 3.69 -1.26 48.13
N ILE A 873 4.95 -1.62 48.41
CA ILE A 873 5.28 -2.37 49.61
C ILE A 873 4.82 -1.40 50.69
N THR A 874 3.57 -1.57 51.10
CA THR A 874 3.03 -1.01 52.31
C THR A 874 3.71 -1.85 53.38
N SER A 875 5.02 -1.61 53.56
CA SER A 875 5.70 -2.00 54.78
C SER A 875 4.95 -1.25 55.85
N SER A 876 3.99 -1.92 56.49
CA SER A 876 3.31 -1.35 57.62
C SER A 876 4.44 -1.06 58.62
N LEU A 877 4.63 0.21 58.93
CA LEU A 877 5.58 0.64 59.96
C LEU A 877 5.36 -0.16 61.26
N VAL A 878 4.12 -0.61 61.47
CA VAL A 878 3.71 -1.54 62.52
C VAL A 878 4.49 -2.87 62.52
N LEU A 879 4.67 -3.54 61.38
CA LEU A 879 5.40 -4.82 61.33
C LEU A 879 6.89 -4.64 61.63
N VAL A 880 7.51 -3.56 61.14
CA VAL A 880 8.92 -3.25 61.41
C VAL A 880 9.12 -2.87 62.89
N VAL A 881 8.18 -2.10 63.47
CA VAL A 881 8.19 -1.77 64.90
C VAL A 881 7.94 -3.01 65.76
N PHE A 882 7.06 -3.92 65.33
CA PHE A 882 6.78 -5.15 66.07
C PHE A 882 7.99 -6.12 66.06
N ILE A 883 8.68 -6.26 64.93
CA ILE A 883 9.88 -7.11 64.80
C ILE A 883 11.06 -6.50 65.58
N THR A 884 11.21 -5.18 65.59
CA THR A 884 12.25 -4.51 66.37
C THR A 884 11.99 -4.57 67.87
N LEU A 885 10.73 -4.48 68.31
CA LEU A 885 10.34 -4.70 69.72
C LEU A 885 10.54 -6.16 70.16
N LEU A 886 10.27 -7.13 69.28
CA LEU A 886 10.51 -8.56 69.56
C LEU A 886 12.01 -8.86 69.69
N ASN A 887 12.86 -8.24 68.88
CA ASN A 887 14.33 -8.36 68.98
C ASN A 887 14.94 -7.59 70.16
N LEU A 888 14.18 -6.70 70.82
CA LEU A 888 14.59 -6.02 72.06
C LEU A 888 14.12 -6.74 73.32
N MET A 889 13.19 -7.69 73.18
CA MET A 889 12.63 -8.52 74.26
C MET A 889 13.30 -9.91 74.35
N LEU A 890 14.03 -10.33 73.31
CA LEU A 890 14.99 -11.44 73.29
C LEU A 890 16.39 -10.90 73.61
#